data_AF-A0A2S4KZF1-F1
#
_entry.id   AF-A0A2S4KZF1-F1
#
_cell.length_a   1.000
_cell.length_b   1.000
_cell.length_c   1.000
_cell.angle_alpha   90.00
_cell.angle_beta   90.00
_cell.angle_gamma   90.00
#
_symmetry.space_group_name_H-M   'P 1'
#
loop_
_entity.id
_entity.type
_entity.pdbx_description
1 polymer ?
#
loop_
_entity_poly.entity_id
_entity_poly.type
_entity_poly.pdbx_seq_one_letter_code
_entity_poly.pdbx_strand_id
1 'polypeptide(L)'
;MPPAAGSGHEALQPIHPSMAGKLDPVFEKLYNDNVANTPLKPIDLALLRSKYSVLYSYGTGPAPDVGRVYDDQILLDDGSGATLDVRVYEPTSEGPWPVHIDYHGGGWGLGDLDTEAHICRHICNKANVVVVDVAYRLVPEFAFPTGITDSFAALKYIHAHGAAKFNVKPDSISLGGVSAGAFIALATAHLARDNTPAAIPLRLVAVGTPVIDDLSQYASAAESPFPSMQENEMAPTLNWGRLAWFDKLKWSSLPSDPEEHKAARAEVGWFANLLQAPSFAGLPRTVIYTAGADPLRDEGERYAQLLIQGGVEVTVRRFPGVPHPFMHMDKDLWQASEFIDKTAREIRLAHWASLPCARCVRLSLPCRPRNSTGEPVSADSQNGDVPKARIRRVQTGCLMCKRRKKKCDETKPRCGDCRRLCLDCAWPPERHSRSKAASSAAAVADAKNLAGEMSSDVAMMEIAIRSSPSPVSTPGSGRHGSHDSSCHSSHASQTSHASHGSHISYGQALDHTTSMAMVTTAMTLPATTAAAAMGGGPSIDMSPDKLSWDMTTSSPSWIEAITPISNGSPAASFDATPMASLSIYVPQLLPQLNAPQDKALLNHYSTIVSSILSRRSSSANPYNNYLLPMAQGNDLVLHCILALSANHWRKLQPAMGDRGLLHKSKATQALARVLPHVDKTSADIALVSSLLLCMTELFDGTSEGWKLHLKGAKRLLITLRKQQGDMMTGHYKFLLRLARFLDSAATTSTCRPPLIGEEEAEAATLDRMTATPDEEDSAVYGIPKELFHLVDRVNTLAELRSTRVDRASEAAFRDHAKEIEERINHWSYEYGGMSRAAWTLTPTNDDVLHASMAFEYAIRLRLYQIVEGYELTDPKVGQYVDGILDCVQKIRYGSPLESCLLFPLVMAGGSCWKLEHRVIIQDRLLVMERTCGFGYIYNARDLVERVWSRRDQAEGTGAIVNWARIRYYEMNGLVVF
;
A
#
# COMPACT_ATOMS: atom_id res chain seq x y z
N MET A 1 -42.46 -42.57 -20.42
CA MET A 1 -41.53 -41.97 -19.45
C MET A 1 -40.34 -42.89 -19.27
N PRO A 2 -39.10 -42.44 -19.50
CA PRO A 2 -37.89 -42.95 -18.84
C PRO A 2 -37.76 -42.32 -17.44
N PRO A 3 -36.89 -42.84 -16.55
CA PRO A 3 -36.75 -42.36 -15.17
C PRO A 3 -35.94 -41.06 -15.05
N ALA A 4 -36.10 -40.37 -13.91
CA ALA A 4 -35.30 -39.20 -13.56
C ALA A 4 -33.88 -39.59 -13.10
N ALA A 5 -32.89 -38.77 -13.47
CA ALA A 5 -31.52 -38.85 -12.98
C ALA A 5 -31.04 -37.43 -12.62
N GLY A 6 -30.54 -37.17 -11.41
CA GLY A 6 -30.50 -38.05 -10.24
C GLY A 6 -30.37 -37.25 -8.95
N SER A 7 -30.80 -37.84 -7.83
CA SER A 7 -30.58 -37.28 -6.50
C SER A 7 -29.09 -37.30 -6.16
N GLY A 8 -28.45 -36.14 -6.11
CA GLY A 8 -27.14 -36.02 -5.50
C GLY A 8 -27.22 -36.42 -4.03
N HIS A 9 -26.35 -37.32 -3.58
CA HIS A 9 -26.26 -37.67 -2.17
C HIS A 9 -25.82 -36.46 -1.35
N GLU A 10 -26.38 -36.31 -0.15
CA GLU A 10 -25.97 -35.28 0.80
C GLU A 10 -24.50 -35.51 1.21
N ALA A 11 -23.71 -34.43 1.24
CA ALA A 11 -22.29 -34.52 1.56
C ALA A 11 -22.09 -35.00 3.00
N LEU A 12 -21.10 -35.88 3.22
CA LEU A 12 -20.84 -36.53 4.52
C LEU A 12 -20.06 -35.65 5.51
N GLN A 13 -19.33 -34.66 4.99
CA GLN A 13 -18.58 -33.64 5.72
C GLN A 13 -18.69 -32.29 4.99
N PRO A 14 -19.88 -31.66 4.91
CA PRO A 14 -20.05 -30.38 4.21
C PRO A 14 -19.28 -29.26 4.90
N ILE A 15 -18.89 -28.23 4.15
CA ILE A 15 -18.39 -26.97 4.72
C ILE A 15 -19.49 -26.38 5.62
N HIS A 16 -19.17 -26.11 6.88
CA HIS A 16 -20.16 -25.63 7.84
C HIS A 16 -20.71 -24.25 7.43
N PRO A 17 -22.03 -23.95 7.56
CA PRO A 17 -22.61 -22.69 7.09
C PRO A 17 -21.97 -21.42 7.67
N SER A 18 -21.42 -21.47 8.89
CA SER A 18 -20.69 -20.32 9.48
C SER A 18 -19.35 -19.99 8.79
N MET A 19 -18.89 -20.83 7.86
CA MET A 19 -17.68 -20.64 7.06
C MET A 19 -17.96 -20.17 5.63
N ALA A 20 -19.22 -20.16 5.18
CA ALA A 20 -19.60 -19.75 3.83
C ALA A 20 -19.16 -18.30 3.56
N GLY A 21 -18.43 -18.09 2.45
CA GLY A 21 -17.92 -16.76 2.09
C GLY A 21 -16.72 -16.26 2.92
N LYS A 22 -16.25 -17.02 3.92
CA LYS A 22 -14.95 -16.78 4.59
C LYS A 22 -13.78 -17.43 3.84
N LEU A 23 -14.08 -18.31 2.88
CA LEU A 23 -13.11 -19.18 2.20
C LEU A 23 -12.85 -18.72 0.76
N ASP A 24 -11.70 -19.10 0.22
CA ASP A 24 -11.35 -18.92 -1.19
C ASP A 24 -12.16 -19.93 -2.03
N PRO A 25 -12.89 -19.51 -3.09
CA PRO A 25 -13.68 -20.41 -3.91
C PRO A 25 -12.90 -21.57 -4.55
N VAL A 26 -11.58 -21.42 -4.76
CA VAL A 26 -10.73 -22.51 -5.24
C VAL A 26 -10.55 -23.56 -4.13
N PHE A 27 -10.36 -23.14 -2.88
CA PHE A 27 -10.32 -24.04 -1.74
C PHE A 27 -11.70 -24.68 -1.46
N GLU A 28 -12.79 -23.92 -1.51
CA GLU A 28 -14.15 -24.47 -1.34
C GLU A 28 -14.41 -25.59 -2.35
N LYS A 29 -14.06 -25.38 -3.62
CA LYS A 29 -14.13 -26.41 -4.66
C LYS A 29 -13.23 -27.60 -4.34
N LEU A 30 -11.95 -27.37 -4.02
CA LEU A 30 -10.97 -28.42 -3.73
C LEU A 30 -11.42 -29.32 -2.56
N TYR A 31 -11.97 -28.72 -1.50
CA TYR A 31 -12.54 -29.43 -0.36
C TYR A 31 -13.81 -30.21 -0.72
N ASN A 32 -14.72 -29.61 -1.50
CA ASN A 32 -15.97 -30.28 -1.89
C ASN A 32 -15.73 -31.48 -2.83
N ASP A 33 -14.78 -31.36 -3.76
CA ASP A 33 -14.42 -32.42 -4.70
C ASP A 33 -13.76 -33.63 -4.01
N ASN A 34 -12.89 -33.39 -3.00
CA ASN A 34 -12.00 -34.42 -2.44
C ASN A 34 -12.33 -34.86 -1.00
N VAL A 35 -12.90 -33.97 -0.18
CA VAL A 35 -13.06 -34.19 1.28
C VAL A 35 -14.52 -34.32 1.69
N ALA A 36 -15.41 -33.47 1.17
CA ALA A 36 -16.78 -33.36 1.68
C ALA A 36 -17.63 -34.63 1.52
N ASN A 37 -17.26 -35.54 0.61
CA ASN A 37 -17.93 -36.82 0.40
C ASN A 37 -17.23 -38.01 1.09
N THR A 38 -16.19 -37.77 1.89
CA THR A 38 -15.47 -38.82 2.63
C THR A 38 -16.23 -39.19 3.92
N PRO A 39 -16.53 -40.49 4.18
CA PRO A 39 -17.18 -40.91 5.41
C PRO A 39 -16.37 -40.57 6.66
N LEU A 40 -17.03 -40.00 7.68
CA LEU A 40 -16.50 -39.91 9.03
C LEU A 40 -16.24 -41.33 9.57
N LYS A 41 -15.01 -41.56 10.04
CA LYS A 41 -14.58 -42.79 10.71
C LYS A 41 -14.05 -42.46 12.10
N PRO A 42 -14.10 -43.38 13.07
CA PRO A 42 -13.38 -43.24 14.34
C PRO A 42 -11.89 -42.96 14.09
N ILE A 43 -11.29 -42.12 14.92
CA ILE A 43 -9.88 -41.74 14.78
C ILE A 43 -9.00 -42.87 15.34
N ASP A 44 -8.60 -43.78 14.45
CA ASP A 44 -7.49 -44.71 14.67
C ASP A 44 -6.18 -43.96 14.39
N LEU A 45 -5.34 -43.80 15.42
CA LEU A 45 -4.07 -43.07 15.35
C LEU A 45 -3.06 -43.73 14.40
N ALA A 46 -2.99 -45.07 14.39
CA ALA A 46 -2.06 -45.80 13.55
C ALA A 46 -2.46 -45.70 12.07
N LEU A 47 -3.75 -45.85 11.77
CA LEU A 47 -4.29 -45.66 10.42
C LEU A 47 -4.19 -44.20 9.94
N LEU A 48 -4.31 -43.23 10.85
CA LEU A 48 -4.19 -41.81 10.52
C LEU A 48 -2.73 -41.45 10.21
N ARG A 49 -1.76 -41.90 11.04
CA ARG A 49 -0.33 -41.76 10.76
C ARG A 49 0.03 -42.38 9.41
N SER A 50 -0.40 -43.62 9.14
CA SER A 50 -0.07 -44.34 7.90
C SER A 50 -0.63 -43.70 6.61
N LYS A 51 -1.33 -42.57 6.70
CA LYS A 51 -1.91 -41.81 5.58
C LYS A 51 -1.73 -40.30 5.72
N TYR A 52 -0.98 -39.82 6.71
CA TYR A 52 -0.90 -38.39 7.00
C TYR A 52 -0.15 -37.63 5.89
N SER A 53 0.96 -38.19 5.42
CA SER A 53 1.75 -37.65 4.31
C SER A 53 1.01 -37.54 2.98
N VAL A 54 -0.03 -38.36 2.75
CA VAL A 54 -0.89 -38.28 1.55
C VAL A 54 -2.20 -37.51 1.78
N LEU A 55 -2.46 -37.01 2.99
CA LEU A 55 -3.73 -36.38 3.38
C LEU A 55 -4.11 -35.16 2.54
N TYR A 56 -3.12 -34.40 2.05
CA TYR A 56 -3.30 -33.19 1.26
C TYR A 56 -2.95 -33.35 -0.23
N SER A 57 -2.56 -34.56 -0.65
CA SER A 57 -2.02 -34.86 -2.00
C SER A 57 -2.95 -34.52 -3.18
N TYR A 58 -4.24 -34.31 -2.94
CA TYR A 58 -5.17 -33.80 -3.95
C TYR A 58 -4.86 -32.34 -4.39
N GLY A 59 -4.31 -31.53 -3.48
CA GLY A 59 -3.95 -30.13 -3.70
C GLY A 59 -2.43 -29.89 -3.83
N THR A 60 -1.59 -30.86 -3.54
CA THR A 60 -0.13 -30.70 -3.58
C THR A 60 0.40 -30.62 -5.01
N GLY A 61 1.30 -29.68 -5.26
CA GLY A 61 1.93 -29.44 -6.56
C GLY A 61 3.13 -30.36 -6.85
N PRO A 62 3.63 -30.35 -8.10
CA PRO A 62 4.84 -31.07 -8.46
C PRO A 62 6.08 -30.38 -7.85
N ALA A 63 6.60 -30.97 -6.78
CA ALA A 63 7.84 -30.52 -6.14
C ALA A 63 9.03 -30.59 -7.12
N PRO A 64 9.98 -29.62 -7.07
CA PRO A 64 11.14 -29.62 -7.94
C PRO A 64 12.13 -30.71 -7.54
N ASP A 65 12.97 -31.10 -8.49
CA ASP A 65 14.16 -31.88 -8.21
C ASP A 65 15.21 -31.04 -7.46
N VAL A 66 16.00 -31.75 -6.66
CA VAL A 66 17.14 -31.24 -5.89
C VAL A 66 18.38 -32.08 -6.23
N GLY A 67 19.57 -31.65 -5.81
CA GLY A 67 20.83 -32.34 -6.15
C GLY A 67 20.91 -33.75 -5.58
N ARG A 68 20.42 -33.95 -4.36
CA ARG A 68 20.32 -35.26 -3.70
C ARG A 68 19.23 -35.24 -2.64
N VAL A 69 18.58 -36.38 -2.41
CA VAL A 69 17.78 -36.66 -1.21
C VAL A 69 18.29 -37.96 -0.61
N TYR A 70 18.44 -38.02 0.71
CA TYR A 70 18.79 -39.23 1.45
C TYR A 70 18.34 -39.13 2.91
N ASP A 71 18.15 -40.29 3.51
CA ASP A 71 17.80 -40.43 4.92
C ASP A 71 19.07 -40.83 5.70
N ASP A 72 19.21 -40.28 6.90
CA ASP A 72 20.39 -40.45 7.77
C ASP A 72 19.94 -40.34 9.25
N GLN A 73 20.83 -40.65 10.20
CA GLN A 73 20.53 -40.65 11.63
C GLN A 73 21.40 -39.66 12.43
N ILE A 74 20.75 -38.91 13.32
CA ILE A 74 21.39 -38.02 14.30
C ILE A 74 21.43 -38.72 15.65
N LEU A 75 22.62 -38.82 16.25
CA LEU A 75 22.78 -39.37 17.60
C LEU A 75 22.45 -38.29 18.64
N LEU A 76 21.61 -38.63 19.62
CA LEU A 76 21.28 -37.73 20.74
C LEU A 76 22.45 -37.62 21.73
N ASP A 77 22.70 -36.40 22.22
CA ASP A 77 23.75 -36.12 23.22
C ASP A 77 23.24 -36.15 24.67
N ASP A 78 22.06 -36.76 24.89
CA ASP A 78 21.43 -37.00 26.20
C ASP A 78 22.02 -38.20 26.95
N GLY A 79 22.92 -38.96 26.32
CA GLY A 79 23.54 -40.16 26.89
C GLY A 79 22.69 -41.44 26.77
N SER A 80 21.50 -41.38 26.16
CA SER A 80 20.65 -42.56 25.90
C SER A 80 21.21 -43.49 24.82
N GLY A 81 22.04 -42.95 23.92
CA GLY A 81 22.51 -43.63 22.72
C GLY A 81 21.44 -43.76 21.62
N ALA A 82 20.26 -43.16 21.79
CA ALA A 82 19.19 -43.17 20.80
C ALA A 82 19.49 -42.23 19.62
N THR A 83 18.87 -42.53 18.48
CA THR A 83 19.00 -41.78 17.22
C THR A 83 17.66 -41.23 16.77
N LEU A 84 17.68 -40.04 16.16
CA LEU A 84 16.57 -39.50 15.37
C LEU A 84 16.85 -39.72 13.88
N ASP A 85 15.85 -40.18 13.14
CA ASP A 85 15.91 -40.20 11.67
C ASP A 85 15.75 -38.77 11.12
N VAL A 86 16.50 -38.43 10.09
CA VAL A 86 16.42 -37.15 9.38
C VAL A 86 16.47 -37.36 7.87
N ARG A 87 15.75 -36.51 7.13
CA ARG A 87 15.83 -36.46 5.67
C ARG A 87 16.57 -35.22 5.21
N VAL A 88 17.64 -35.43 4.43
CA VAL A 88 18.53 -34.39 3.95
C VAL A 88 18.26 -34.12 2.47
N TYR A 89 17.92 -32.87 2.15
CA TYR A 89 17.74 -32.36 0.80
C TYR A 89 18.93 -31.46 0.44
N GLU A 90 19.80 -31.91 -0.44
CA GLU A 90 20.97 -31.14 -0.92
C GLU A 90 20.62 -30.41 -2.24
N PRO A 91 20.93 -29.11 -2.39
CA PRO A 91 20.66 -28.37 -3.62
C PRO A 91 21.65 -28.76 -4.73
N THR A 92 21.34 -28.39 -5.99
CA THR A 92 22.16 -28.72 -7.17
C THR A 92 23.46 -27.90 -7.33
N SER A 93 23.74 -26.96 -6.44
CA SER A 93 24.98 -26.16 -6.44
C SER A 93 26.00 -26.72 -5.45
N GLU A 94 27.29 -26.41 -5.62
CA GLU A 94 28.34 -26.88 -4.72
C GLU A 94 28.30 -26.22 -3.33
N GLY A 95 28.66 -26.99 -2.30
CA GLY A 95 28.69 -26.56 -0.90
C GLY A 95 30.04 -25.96 -0.44
N PRO A 96 30.26 -25.78 0.87
CA PRO A 96 29.31 -26.07 1.95
C PRO A 96 28.12 -25.11 1.94
N TRP A 97 26.93 -25.58 2.29
CA TRP A 97 25.70 -24.78 2.21
C TRP A 97 25.27 -24.22 3.58
N PRO A 98 24.52 -23.12 3.65
CA PRO A 98 23.70 -22.83 4.82
C PRO A 98 22.64 -23.93 4.99
N VAL A 99 22.13 -24.10 6.21
CA VAL A 99 21.12 -25.11 6.54
C VAL A 99 19.83 -24.49 7.05
N HIS A 100 18.71 -25.03 6.56
CA HIS A 100 17.39 -24.88 7.16
C HIS A 100 17.06 -26.20 7.86
N ILE A 101 16.66 -26.14 9.13
CA ILE A 101 16.19 -27.30 9.88
C ILE A 101 14.67 -27.18 9.93
N ASP A 102 13.98 -28.15 9.36
CA ASP A 102 12.53 -28.17 9.22
C ASP A 102 11.93 -29.14 10.24
N TYR A 103 10.77 -28.78 10.78
CA TYR A 103 10.02 -29.61 11.71
C TYR A 103 8.58 -29.71 11.20
N HIS A 104 8.13 -30.93 10.88
CA HIS A 104 6.81 -31.12 10.29
C HIS A 104 5.66 -30.80 11.27
N GLY A 105 4.49 -30.47 10.72
CA GLY A 105 3.23 -30.36 11.43
C GLY A 105 2.65 -31.71 11.87
N GLY A 106 1.41 -31.69 12.38
CA GLY A 106 0.71 -32.91 12.82
C GLY A 106 0.29 -32.96 14.29
N GLY A 107 0.24 -31.82 15.00
CA GLY A 107 -0.27 -31.77 16.37
C GLY A 107 0.50 -32.66 17.35
N TRP A 108 1.83 -32.68 17.23
CA TRP A 108 2.79 -33.50 18.00
C TRP A 108 2.64 -35.04 17.90
N GLY A 109 1.52 -35.55 17.40
CA GLY A 109 1.21 -36.98 17.34
C GLY A 109 1.12 -37.59 15.94
N LEU A 110 1.17 -36.76 14.89
CA LEU A 110 1.17 -37.13 13.48
C LEU A 110 2.34 -36.44 12.76
N GLY A 111 2.51 -36.75 11.47
CA GLY A 111 3.61 -36.25 10.63
C GLY A 111 4.75 -37.27 10.50
N ASP A 112 5.52 -37.10 9.43
CA ASP A 112 6.66 -37.92 9.02
C ASP A 112 7.52 -37.14 8.00
N LEU A 113 8.66 -37.72 7.59
CA LEU A 113 9.59 -37.14 6.61
C LEU A 113 9.06 -37.09 5.16
N ASP A 114 7.85 -37.61 4.90
CA ASP A 114 7.14 -37.53 3.62
C ASP A 114 6.10 -36.40 3.61
N THR A 115 5.60 -36.00 4.78
CA THR A 115 4.47 -35.06 4.97
C THR A 115 4.74 -33.68 4.38
N GLU A 116 5.96 -33.15 4.58
CA GLU A 116 6.33 -31.82 4.10
C GLU A 116 7.40 -31.86 3.00
N ALA A 117 7.73 -33.06 2.49
CA ALA A 117 8.82 -33.27 1.54
C ALA A 117 8.75 -32.42 0.26
N HIS A 118 7.54 -32.02 -0.18
CA HIS A 118 7.37 -31.08 -1.29
C HIS A 118 7.81 -29.65 -0.90
N ILE A 119 7.43 -29.18 0.29
CA ILE A 119 7.86 -27.90 0.86
C ILE A 119 9.38 -27.90 1.07
N CYS A 120 9.93 -28.96 1.68
CA CYS A 120 11.38 -29.10 1.91
C CYS A 120 12.17 -29.04 0.58
N ARG A 121 11.72 -29.76 -0.46
CA ARG A 121 12.27 -29.68 -1.82
C ARG A 121 12.18 -28.26 -2.41
N HIS A 122 11.04 -27.61 -2.29
CA HIS A 122 10.88 -26.23 -2.76
C HIS A 122 11.79 -25.25 -2.04
N ILE A 123 11.93 -25.35 -0.70
CA ILE A 123 12.84 -24.52 0.09
C ILE A 123 14.29 -24.79 -0.32
N CYS A 124 14.72 -26.05 -0.35
CA CYS A 124 16.06 -26.46 -0.78
C CYS A 124 16.42 -25.84 -2.15
N ASN A 125 15.57 -26.04 -3.15
CA ASN A 125 15.76 -25.57 -4.52
C ASN A 125 15.71 -24.02 -4.62
N LYS A 126 14.63 -23.39 -4.16
CA LYS A 126 14.39 -21.93 -4.31
C LYS A 126 15.31 -21.09 -3.43
N ALA A 127 15.66 -21.56 -2.22
CA ALA A 127 16.56 -20.86 -1.29
C ALA A 127 18.04 -21.21 -1.50
N ASN A 128 18.33 -22.33 -2.18
CA ASN A 128 19.68 -22.88 -2.37
C ASN A 128 20.38 -23.18 -1.03
N VAL A 129 19.70 -23.92 -0.16
CA VAL A 129 20.19 -24.35 1.16
C VAL A 129 20.06 -25.87 1.26
N VAL A 130 20.82 -26.49 2.16
CA VAL A 130 20.43 -27.83 2.63
C VAL A 130 19.20 -27.68 3.50
N VAL A 131 18.20 -28.55 3.31
CA VAL A 131 17.12 -28.72 4.28
C VAL A 131 17.37 -30.04 5.02
N VAL A 132 17.33 -30.00 6.34
CA VAL A 132 17.31 -31.20 7.21
C VAL A 132 15.95 -31.24 7.88
N ASP A 133 15.10 -32.13 7.41
CA ASP A 133 13.79 -32.43 8.00
C ASP A 133 13.97 -33.49 9.10
N VAL A 134 13.33 -33.31 10.26
CA VAL A 134 13.64 -34.04 11.50
C VAL A 134 12.43 -34.82 11.99
N ALA A 135 12.54 -36.15 12.02
CA ALA A 135 11.54 -37.04 12.62
C ALA A 135 11.66 -37.04 14.15
N TYR A 136 11.19 -35.95 14.78
CA TYR A 136 11.12 -35.83 16.23
C TYR A 136 10.11 -36.83 16.81
N ARG A 137 10.32 -37.30 18.05
CA ARG A 137 9.46 -38.34 18.63
C ARG A 137 8.06 -37.81 18.98
N LEU A 138 7.05 -38.63 18.67
CA LEU A 138 5.63 -38.25 18.68
C LEU A 138 4.90 -38.69 19.97
N VAL A 139 3.85 -37.94 20.32
CA VAL A 139 2.86 -38.37 21.33
C VAL A 139 1.89 -39.41 20.73
N PRO A 140 1.40 -40.39 21.52
CA PRO A 140 1.58 -40.56 22.96
C PRO A 140 2.76 -41.46 23.36
N GLU A 141 3.48 -42.09 22.43
CA GLU A 141 4.58 -43.02 22.74
C GLU A 141 5.74 -42.34 23.48
N PHE A 142 5.96 -41.05 23.22
CA PHE A 142 6.91 -40.21 23.93
C PHE A 142 6.17 -38.99 24.48
N ALA A 143 6.33 -38.73 25.78
CA ALA A 143 5.60 -37.70 26.51
C ALA A 143 5.87 -36.29 25.95
N PHE A 144 4.87 -35.42 25.94
CA PHE A 144 5.12 -33.99 25.72
C PHE A 144 5.97 -33.44 26.89
N PRO A 145 7.14 -32.80 26.65
CA PRO A 145 7.55 -32.10 25.44
C PRO A 145 8.70 -32.76 24.65
N THR A 146 8.86 -34.09 24.65
CA THR A 146 10.03 -34.79 24.06
C THR A 146 10.37 -34.37 22.62
N GLY A 147 9.38 -34.16 21.75
CA GLY A 147 9.62 -33.67 20.38
C GLY A 147 10.33 -32.31 20.28
N ILE A 148 10.19 -31.44 21.29
CA ILE A 148 10.92 -30.15 21.38
C ILE A 148 12.37 -30.38 21.81
N THR A 149 12.61 -31.25 22.81
CA THR A 149 13.97 -31.59 23.26
C THR A 149 14.76 -32.34 22.20
N ASP A 150 14.09 -33.23 21.45
CA ASP A 150 14.64 -33.92 20.28
C ASP A 150 15.09 -32.94 19.20
N SER A 151 14.21 -32.00 18.87
CA SER A 151 14.45 -30.98 17.85
C SER A 151 15.58 -30.02 18.23
N PHE A 152 15.74 -29.73 19.53
CA PHE A 152 16.88 -28.98 20.06
C PHE A 152 18.17 -29.79 20.08
N ALA A 153 18.12 -31.08 20.41
CA ALA A 153 19.28 -31.98 20.31
C ALA A 153 19.73 -32.15 18.84
N ALA A 154 18.79 -32.25 17.89
CA ALA A 154 19.08 -32.23 16.46
C ALA A 154 19.75 -30.91 16.03
N LEU A 155 19.27 -29.75 16.49
CA LEU A 155 19.94 -28.46 16.27
C LEU A 155 21.37 -28.45 16.84
N LYS A 156 21.58 -28.91 18.07
CA LYS A 156 22.92 -29.01 18.69
C LYS A 156 23.84 -29.90 17.86
N TYR A 157 23.38 -31.06 17.43
CA TYR A 157 24.15 -32.00 16.61
C TYR A 157 24.48 -31.43 15.22
N ILE A 158 23.51 -30.79 14.54
CA ILE A 158 23.73 -30.16 13.22
C ILE A 158 24.70 -28.99 13.34
N HIS A 159 24.64 -28.20 14.42
CA HIS A 159 25.60 -27.13 14.71
C HIS A 159 27.02 -27.67 14.98
N ALA A 160 27.15 -28.77 15.74
CA ALA A 160 28.45 -29.34 16.10
C ALA A 160 29.11 -30.19 15.00
N HIS A 161 28.32 -30.95 14.24
CA HIS A 161 28.80 -32.01 13.32
C HIS A 161 28.39 -31.81 11.85
N GLY A 162 27.41 -30.95 11.57
CA GLY A 162 26.86 -30.77 10.21
C GLY A 162 27.89 -30.33 9.17
N ALA A 163 28.95 -29.63 9.57
CA ALA A 163 30.05 -29.27 8.67
C ALA A 163 30.80 -30.48 8.10
N ALA A 164 30.97 -31.54 8.90
CA ALA A 164 31.62 -32.77 8.48
C ALA A 164 30.63 -33.80 7.89
N LYS A 165 29.40 -33.85 8.43
CA LYS A 165 28.41 -34.87 8.06
C LYS A 165 27.53 -34.48 6.86
N PHE A 166 27.04 -33.24 6.82
CA PHE A 166 26.07 -32.77 5.83
C PHE A 166 26.63 -31.67 4.91
N ASN A 167 27.94 -31.37 5.00
CA ASN A 167 28.60 -30.28 4.28
C ASN A 167 27.90 -28.91 4.49
N VAL A 168 27.47 -28.61 5.72
CA VAL A 168 26.77 -27.35 6.05
C VAL A 168 27.59 -26.34 6.87
N LYS A 169 27.21 -25.06 6.80
CA LYS A 169 27.83 -23.94 7.51
C LYS A 169 27.22 -23.79 8.92
N PRO A 170 27.95 -24.06 10.02
CA PRO A 170 27.38 -24.03 11.38
C PRO A 170 26.92 -22.62 11.80
N ASP A 171 27.64 -21.56 11.43
CA ASP A 171 27.26 -20.16 11.69
C ASP A 171 26.09 -19.65 10.79
N SER A 172 25.34 -20.54 10.15
CA SER A 172 24.31 -20.21 9.17
C SER A 172 23.16 -21.21 9.18
N ILE A 173 22.50 -21.32 10.33
CA ILE A 173 21.30 -22.14 10.56
C ILE A 173 20.04 -21.26 10.55
N SER A 174 18.94 -21.77 10.02
CA SER A 174 17.58 -21.27 10.25
C SER A 174 16.64 -22.41 10.63
N LEU A 175 15.56 -22.09 11.32
CA LEU A 175 14.52 -23.07 11.71
C LEU A 175 13.22 -22.83 10.94
N GLY A 176 12.49 -23.90 10.64
CA GLY A 176 11.23 -23.90 9.90
C GLY A 176 10.22 -24.91 10.44
N GLY A 177 9.05 -24.94 9.80
CA GLY A 177 7.96 -25.84 10.14
C GLY A 177 6.60 -25.16 10.15
N VAL A 178 5.54 -25.96 10.24
CA VAL A 178 4.15 -25.46 10.33
C VAL A 178 3.39 -26.10 11.49
N SER A 179 2.30 -25.47 11.95
CA SER A 179 1.43 -26.03 13.00
C SER A 179 2.21 -26.36 14.31
N ALA A 180 2.25 -27.62 14.74
CA ALA A 180 3.07 -28.09 15.86
C ALA A 180 4.59 -28.03 15.57
N GLY A 181 5.02 -28.22 14.33
CA GLY A 181 6.41 -28.03 13.91
C GLY A 181 6.84 -26.57 13.99
N ALA A 182 5.92 -25.64 13.71
CA ALA A 182 6.13 -24.22 13.95
C ALA A 182 6.26 -23.88 15.45
N PHE A 183 5.46 -24.50 16.33
CA PHE A 183 5.64 -24.41 17.78
C PHE A 183 7.05 -24.86 18.18
N ILE A 184 7.48 -26.02 17.67
CA ILE A 184 8.82 -26.60 17.91
C ILE A 184 9.91 -25.63 17.45
N ALA A 185 9.85 -25.10 16.22
CA ALA A 185 10.82 -24.14 15.70
C ALA A 185 10.95 -22.88 16.57
N LEU A 186 9.83 -22.35 17.07
CA LEU A 186 9.80 -21.19 17.95
C LEU A 186 10.38 -21.52 19.33
N ALA A 187 9.99 -22.63 19.95
CA ALA A 187 10.51 -23.09 21.24
C ALA A 187 12.02 -23.37 21.18
N THR A 188 12.48 -24.06 20.14
CA THR A 188 13.89 -24.36 19.87
C THR A 188 14.71 -23.08 19.65
N ALA A 189 14.11 -21.97 19.17
CA ALA A 189 14.81 -20.69 19.04
C ALA A 189 15.12 -20.00 20.38
N HIS A 190 14.28 -20.17 21.42
CA HIS A 190 14.62 -19.76 22.79
C HIS A 190 15.73 -20.66 23.36
N LEU A 191 15.60 -21.98 23.22
CA LEU A 191 16.63 -22.93 23.67
C LEU A 191 17.98 -22.67 23.00
N ALA A 192 17.99 -22.29 21.72
CA ALA A 192 19.20 -21.87 21.00
C ALA A 192 19.84 -20.61 21.58
N ARG A 193 19.04 -19.60 21.97
CA ARG A 193 19.51 -18.38 22.64
C ARG A 193 20.08 -18.68 24.02
N ASP A 194 19.41 -19.55 24.78
CA ASP A 194 19.71 -19.83 26.18
C ASP A 194 20.70 -21.00 26.38
N ASN A 195 21.19 -21.59 25.27
CA ASN A 195 22.14 -22.70 25.30
C ASN A 195 23.46 -22.31 25.98
N THR A 196 23.98 -23.20 26.83
CA THR A 196 25.25 -23.02 27.55
C THR A 196 26.29 -24.04 27.06
N PRO A 197 27.60 -23.71 27.08
CA PRO A 197 28.20 -22.44 27.51
C PRO A 197 28.08 -21.29 26.49
N ALA A 198 27.53 -21.53 25.29
CA ALA A 198 27.36 -20.51 24.26
C ALA A 198 26.07 -20.73 23.44
N ALA A 199 25.39 -19.63 23.11
CA ALA A 199 24.19 -19.61 22.28
C ALA A 199 24.46 -20.12 20.84
N ILE A 200 23.49 -20.80 20.24
CA ILE A 200 23.56 -21.33 18.87
C ILE A 200 23.14 -20.23 17.88
N PRO A 201 23.97 -19.88 16.87
CA PRO A 201 23.77 -18.70 16.02
C PRO A 201 22.70 -18.91 14.92
N LEU A 202 21.43 -18.71 15.27
CA LEU A 202 20.31 -18.71 14.32
C LEU A 202 20.24 -17.43 13.48
N ARG A 203 19.98 -17.57 12.18
CA ARG A 203 19.81 -16.46 11.21
C ARG A 203 18.36 -16.03 11.00
N LEU A 204 17.44 -16.98 11.13
CA LEU A 204 16.02 -16.83 10.83
C LEU A 204 15.23 -17.95 11.52
N VAL A 205 14.00 -17.65 11.91
CA VAL A 205 12.94 -18.65 12.10
C VAL A 205 11.80 -18.30 11.16
N ALA A 206 11.29 -19.25 10.38
CA ALA A 206 10.25 -18.99 9.38
C ALA A 206 9.14 -20.05 9.44
N VAL A 207 7.97 -19.66 9.92
CA VAL A 207 6.92 -20.60 10.37
C VAL A 207 5.54 -20.32 9.78
N GLY A 208 4.78 -21.39 9.51
CA GLY A 208 3.39 -21.34 9.07
C GLY A 208 2.41 -21.77 10.15
N THR A 209 1.30 -21.03 10.27
CA THR A 209 0.13 -21.31 11.14
C THR A 209 0.50 -21.92 12.50
N PRO A 210 1.36 -21.25 13.30
CA PRO A 210 1.82 -21.81 14.56
C PRO A 210 0.63 -22.02 15.52
N VAL A 211 0.60 -23.18 16.16
CA VAL A 211 -0.03 -23.27 17.49
C VAL A 211 0.94 -22.64 18.50
N ILE A 212 0.39 -21.99 19.53
CA ILE A 212 1.11 -21.11 20.46
C ILE A 212 0.57 -21.30 21.90
N ASP A 213 -0.75 -21.38 22.06
CA ASP A 213 -1.44 -21.26 23.35
C ASP A 213 -1.78 -22.63 23.99
N ASP A 214 -2.06 -22.64 25.30
CA ASP A 214 -2.48 -23.84 26.02
C ASP A 214 -4.00 -24.03 25.93
N LEU A 215 -4.44 -24.61 24.81
CA LEU A 215 -5.84 -24.88 24.49
C LEU A 215 -6.64 -25.55 25.63
N SER A 216 -5.98 -26.37 26.46
CA SER A 216 -6.61 -27.08 27.57
C SER A 216 -7.15 -26.19 28.69
N GLN A 217 -6.86 -24.88 28.66
CA GLN A 217 -7.40 -23.89 29.59
C GLN A 217 -8.85 -23.48 29.25
N TYR A 218 -9.39 -23.96 28.12
CA TYR A 218 -10.72 -23.60 27.61
C TYR A 218 -11.57 -24.87 27.38
N ALA A 219 -12.78 -24.91 27.93
CA ALA A 219 -13.72 -26.02 27.71
C ALA A 219 -14.44 -25.92 26.35
N SER A 220 -14.47 -24.72 25.76
CA SER A 220 -15.10 -24.43 24.48
C SER A 220 -14.37 -23.34 23.71
N ALA A 221 -14.56 -23.26 22.38
CA ALA A 221 -13.97 -22.21 21.56
C ALA A 221 -14.36 -20.80 22.04
N ALA A 222 -15.55 -20.65 22.63
CA ALA A 222 -16.08 -19.39 23.16
C ALA A 222 -15.36 -18.87 24.42
N GLU A 223 -14.57 -19.70 25.11
CA GLU A 223 -13.78 -19.31 26.28
C GLU A 223 -12.37 -18.83 25.95
N SER A 224 -11.89 -19.09 24.72
CA SER A 224 -10.56 -18.64 24.27
C SER A 224 -10.53 -17.11 24.11
N PRO A 225 -9.44 -16.43 24.50
CA PRO A 225 -9.31 -14.97 24.33
C PRO A 225 -9.07 -14.53 22.87
N PHE A 226 -9.00 -15.46 21.92
CA PHE A 226 -8.68 -15.21 20.52
C PHE A 226 -9.93 -15.22 19.62
N PRO A 227 -10.32 -14.08 19.00
CA PRO A 227 -11.48 -14.01 18.11
C PRO A 227 -11.47 -15.03 16.99
N SER A 228 -10.30 -15.35 16.42
CA SER A 228 -10.13 -16.42 15.44
C SER A 228 -10.66 -17.78 15.90
N MET A 229 -10.54 -18.10 17.19
CA MET A 229 -11.01 -19.38 17.74
C MET A 229 -12.53 -19.51 17.64
N GLN A 230 -13.28 -18.43 17.89
CA GLN A 230 -14.74 -18.39 17.71
C GLN A 230 -15.12 -18.23 16.23
N GLU A 231 -14.49 -17.28 15.52
CA GLU A 231 -14.77 -17.00 14.10
C GLU A 231 -14.62 -18.25 13.22
N ASN A 232 -13.66 -19.12 13.56
CA ASN A 232 -13.27 -20.30 12.78
C ASN A 232 -13.51 -21.61 13.56
N GLU A 233 -14.34 -21.61 14.62
CA GLU A 233 -14.63 -22.80 15.46
C GLU A 233 -14.94 -24.05 14.62
N MET A 234 -15.69 -23.86 13.53
CA MET A 234 -16.18 -24.90 12.61
C MET A 234 -15.45 -24.90 11.26
N ALA A 235 -14.19 -24.43 11.21
CA ALA A 235 -13.42 -24.34 9.98
C ALA A 235 -13.16 -25.70 9.30
N PRO A 236 -13.12 -25.76 7.96
CA PRO A 236 -12.78 -26.99 7.26
C PRO A 236 -11.32 -27.39 7.51
N THR A 237 -11.04 -28.68 7.43
CA THR A 237 -9.76 -29.34 7.75
C THR A 237 -9.33 -29.28 9.23
N LEU A 238 -9.20 -28.11 9.85
CA LEU A 238 -8.88 -27.97 11.28
C LEU A 238 -9.93 -27.08 11.98
N ASN A 239 -10.59 -27.63 12.99
CA ASN A 239 -11.66 -27.01 13.76
C ASN A 239 -11.42 -27.22 15.26
N TRP A 240 -12.25 -26.58 16.11
CA TRP A 240 -12.16 -26.72 17.58
C TRP A 240 -12.14 -28.18 18.03
N GLY A 241 -13.03 -29.02 17.49
CA GLY A 241 -13.09 -30.44 17.85
C GLY A 241 -11.82 -31.25 17.52
N ARG A 242 -11.12 -30.92 16.42
CA ARG A 242 -9.83 -31.52 16.06
C ARG A 242 -8.69 -30.96 16.91
N LEU A 243 -8.69 -29.66 17.21
CA LEU A 243 -7.72 -29.03 18.12
C LEU A 243 -7.80 -29.62 19.53
N ALA A 244 -9.01 -29.72 20.10
CA ALA A 244 -9.25 -30.35 21.40
C ALA A 244 -8.88 -31.85 21.41
N TRP A 245 -8.98 -32.55 20.27
CA TRP A 245 -8.49 -33.93 20.17
C TRP A 245 -6.96 -34.02 20.19
N PHE A 246 -6.25 -33.14 19.45
CA PHE A 246 -4.78 -33.08 19.50
C PHE A 246 -4.25 -32.67 20.86
N ASP A 247 -4.86 -31.67 21.50
CA ASP A 247 -4.47 -31.23 22.85
C ASP A 247 -4.73 -32.33 23.89
N LYS A 248 -5.87 -33.02 23.82
CA LYS A 248 -6.13 -34.22 24.64
C LYS A 248 -5.09 -35.31 24.39
N LEU A 249 -4.68 -35.56 23.15
CA LEU A 249 -3.65 -36.54 22.81
C LEU A 249 -2.30 -36.15 23.44
N LYS A 250 -1.89 -34.89 23.28
CA LYS A 250 -0.69 -34.29 23.90
C LYS A 250 -0.68 -34.52 25.41
N TRP A 251 -1.73 -34.14 26.13
CA TRP A 251 -1.76 -34.33 27.59
C TRP A 251 -1.90 -35.79 28.02
N SER A 252 -2.57 -36.64 27.23
CA SER A 252 -2.66 -38.10 27.52
C SER A 252 -1.35 -38.87 27.40
N SER A 253 -0.27 -38.22 26.93
CA SER A 253 1.09 -38.78 26.90
C SER A 253 1.84 -38.66 28.24
N LEU A 254 1.31 -37.88 29.19
CA LEU A 254 1.82 -37.80 30.57
C LEU A 254 1.35 -39.00 31.41
N PRO A 255 1.95 -39.25 32.60
CA PRO A 255 1.48 -40.28 33.52
C PRO A 255 -0.03 -40.23 33.80
N SER A 256 -0.62 -41.39 34.09
CA SER A 256 -2.06 -41.52 34.35
C SER A 256 -2.45 -41.40 35.83
N ASP A 257 -1.49 -41.42 36.76
CA ASP A 257 -1.75 -41.06 38.16
C ASP A 257 -2.00 -39.55 38.28
N PRO A 258 -3.02 -39.08 39.02
CA PRO A 258 -3.36 -37.65 39.08
C PRO A 258 -2.26 -36.73 39.63
N GLU A 259 -1.45 -37.18 40.60
CA GLU A 259 -0.39 -36.34 41.18
C GLU A 259 0.90 -36.42 40.36
N GLU A 260 1.24 -37.58 39.81
CA GLU A 260 2.34 -37.69 38.82
C GLU A 260 2.05 -36.87 37.55
N HIS A 261 0.81 -36.91 37.04
CA HIS A 261 0.37 -36.12 35.88
C HIS A 261 0.52 -34.62 36.12
N LYS A 262 0.10 -34.17 37.30
CA LYS A 262 0.17 -32.79 37.76
C LYS A 262 1.61 -32.31 37.98
N ALA A 263 2.49 -33.18 38.49
CA ALA A 263 3.92 -32.91 38.59
C ALA A 263 4.57 -32.80 37.19
N ALA A 264 4.39 -33.80 36.33
CA ALA A 264 4.91 -33.80 34.96
C ALA A 264 4.41 -32.59 34.15
N ARG A 265 3.13 -32.23 34.30
CA ARG A 265 2.55 -31.04 33.66
C ARG A 265 3.12 -29.72 34.19
N ALA A 266 3.60 -29.67 35.44
CA ALA A 266 4.35 -28.52 35.95
C ALA A 266 5.77 -28.46 35.38
N GLU A 267 6.43 -29.61 35.17
CA GLU A 267 7.76 -29.73 34.56
C GLU A 267 7.79 -29.32 33.07
N VAL A 268 6.69 -29.50 32.33
CA VAL A 268 6.49 -28.94 30.97
C VAL A 268 6.67 -27.41 30.96
N GLY A 269 6.30 -26.72 32.05
CA GLY A 269 6.50 -25.29 32.22
C GLY A 269 5.94 -24.45 31.07
N TRP A 270 6.72 -23.47 30.60
CA TRP A 270 6.31 -22.56 29.52
C TRP A 270 6.20 -23.24 28.14
N PHE A 271 6.63 -24.50 27.97
CA PHE A 271 6.29 -25.27 26.77
C PHE A 271 4.81 -25.69 26.72
N ALA A 272 4.02 -25.44 27.76
CA ALA A 272 2.57 -25.52 27.66
C ALA A 272 1.99 -24.38 26.81
N ASN A 273 2.61 -23.18 26.88
CA ASN A 273 2.08 -21.94 26.33
C ASN A 273 3.22 -20.96 25.98
N LEU A 274 3.52 -20.77 24.70
CA LEU A 274 4.65 -19.94 24.25
C LEU A 274 4.44 -18.44 24.54
N LEU A 275 3.24 -17.98 24.86
CA LEU A 275 2.99 -16.60 25.33
C LEU A 275 3.60 -16.35 26.72
N GLN A 276 3.87 -17.42 27.48
CA GLN A 276 4.48 -17.39 28.82
C GLN A 276 5.99 -17.60 28.79
N ALA A 277 6.63 -17.54 27.61
CA ALA A 277 8.08 -17.69 27.49
C ALA A 277 8.84 -16.63 28.34
N PRO A 278 9.87 -17.01 29.13
CA PRO A 278 10.48 -16.11 30.13
C PRO A 278 11.08 -14.81 29.60
N SER A 279 11.44 -14.75 28.31
CA SER A 279 11.92 -13.55 27.65
C SER A 279 11.75 -13.66 26.13
N PHE A 280 11.30 -12.58 25.50
CA PHE A 280 11.21 -12.45 24.04
C PHE A 280 12.42 -11.70 23.43
N ALA A 281 13.34 -11.21 24.28
CA ALA A 281 14.51 -10.46 23.83
C ALA A 281 15.62 -11.39 23.30
N GLY A 282 16.45 -10.88 22.38
CA GLY A 282 17.64 -11.57 21.88
C GLY A 282 17.38 -12.77 20.97
N LEU A 283 16.13 -13.00 20.56
CA LEU A 283 15.75 -14.06 19.61
C LEU A 283 16.15 -13.68 18.17
N PRO A 284 16.35 -14.67 17.28
CA PRO A 284 16.61 -14.42 15.86
C PRO A 284 15.45 -13.70 15.17
N ARG A 285 15.72 -13.13 13.98
CA ARG A 285 14.71 -12.59 13.06
C ARG A 285 13.63 -13.66 12.79
N THR A 286 12.36 -13.30 12.92
CA THR A 286 11.25 -14.27 12.79
C THR A 286 10.27 -13.88 11.68
N VAL A 287 9.77 -14.87 10.97
CA VAL A 287 8.74 -14.74 9.94
C VAL A 287 7.58 -15.64 10.34
N ILE A 288 6.38 -15.06 10.48
CA ILE A 288 5.17 -15.78 10.88
C ILE A 288 4.09 -15.58 9.83
N TYR A 289 3.59 -16.67 9.28
CA TYR A 289 2.51 -16.69 8.30
C TYR A 289 1.27 -17.34 8.89
N THR A 290 0.13 -16.66 8.83
CA THR A 290 -1.15 -17.11 9.41
C THR A 290 -2.21 -17.28 8.33
N ALA A 291 -3.18 -18.15 8.58
CA ALA A 291 -4.31 -18.40 7.67
C ALA A 291 -5.55 -17.62 8.13
N GLY A 292 -6.40 -17.19 7.19
CA GLY A 292 -7.56 -16.35 7.47
C GLY A 292 -8.70 -17.11 8.17
N ALA A 293 -8.96 -18.34 7.71
CA ALA A 293 -10.00 -19.24 8.17
C ALA A 293 -9.43 -20.36 9.07
N ASP A 294 -8.56 -19.96 10.01
CA ASP A 294 -7.83 -20.81 10.94
C ASP A 294 -8.11 -20.37 12.39
N PRO A 295 -8.48 -21.28 13.32
CA PRO A 295 -8.67 -20.93 14.72
C PRO A 295 -7.41 -20.33 15.38
N LEU A 296 -6.21 -20.78 14.97
CA LEU A 296 -4.92 -20.43 15.58
C LEU A 296 -4.30 -19.13 15.03
N ARG A 297 -5.05 -18.41 14.19
CA ARG A 297 -4.61 -17.16 13.52
C ARG A 297 -4.18 -16.07 14.50
N ASP A 298 -5.02 -15.73 15.47
CA ASP A 298 -4.76 -14.56 16.33
C ASP A 298 -3.77 -14.86 17.46
N GLU A 299 -3.58 -16.12 17.87
CA GLU A 299 -2.50 -16.51 18.81
C GLU A 299 -1.11 -16.44 18.15
N GLY A 300 -0.98 -16.87 16.89
CA GLY A 300 0.24 -16.68 16.10
C GLY A 300 0.60 -15.21 15.89
N GLU A 301 -0.41 -14.37 15.61
CA GLU A 301 -0.21 -12.91 15.49
C GLU A 301 0.03 -12.24 16.86
N ARG A 302 -0.50 -12.79 17.96
CA ARG A 302 -0.19 -12.34 19.32
C ARG A 302 1.24 -12.66 19.73
N TYR A 303 1.74 -13.85 19.41
CA TYR A 303 3.16 -14.21 19.63
C TYR A 303 4.09 -13.29 18.85
N ALA A 304 3.73 -12.92 17.61
CA ALA A 304 4.46 -11.94 16.83
C ALA A 304 4.56 -10.55 17.51
N GLN A 305 3.49 -10.11 18.20
CA GLN A 305 3.52 -8.85 18.98
C GLN A 305 4.50 -8.91 20.15
N LEU A 306 4.59 -10.06 20.85
CA LEU A 306 5.51 -10.25 21.97
C LEU A 306 6.98 -10.26 21.50
N LEU A 307 7.27 -10.89 20.35
CA LEU A 307 8.58 -10.78 19.69
C LEU A 307 8.95 -9.32 19.34
N ILE A 308 8.02 -8.54 18.77
CA ILE A 308 8.23 -7.11 18.46
C ILE A 308 8.51 -6.31 19.74
N GLN A 309 7.79 -6.59 20.83
CA GLN A 309 8.03 -5.98 22.15
C GLN A 309 9.39 -6.38 22.74
N GLY A 310 9.88 -7.59 22.45
CA GLY A 310 11.25 -8.03 22.74
C GLY A 310 12.33 -7.40 21.85
N GLY A 311 11.97 -6.55 20.88
CA GLY A 311 12.90 -5.87 19.97
C GLY A 311 13.37 -6.73 18.79
N VAL A 312 12.70 -7.84 18.50
CA VAL A 312 13.02 -8.76 17.40
C VAL A 312 12.58 -8.18 16.06
N GLU A 313 13.34 -8.40 14.98
CA GLU A 313 12.84 -8.12 13.62
C GLU A 313 11.83 -9.20 13.22
N VAL A 314 10.55 -8.82 13.12
CA VAL A 314 9.45 -9.75 12.78
C VAL A 314 8.79 -9.36 11.46
N THR A 315 8.49 -10.36 10.62
CA THR A 315 7.59 -10.22 9.46
C THR A 315 6.35 -11.06 9.69
N VAL A 316 5.17 -10.43 9.64
CA VAL A 316 3.87 -11.11 9.75
C VAL A 316 3.09 -10.99 8.44
N ARG A 317 2.42 -12.05 7.99
CA ARG A 317 1.45 -11.99 6.89
C ARG A 317 0.33 -13.01 7.08
N ARG A 318 -0.90 -12.51 7.14
CA ARG A 318 -2.14 -13.29 7.07
C ARG A 318 -2.50 -13.59 5.60
N PHE A 319 -2.83 -14.84 5.29
CA PHE A 319 -3.30 -15.29 3.97
C PHE A 319 -4.83 -15.44 4.00
N PRO A 320 -5.59 -14.64 3.21
CA PRO A 320 -7.05 -14.64 3.27
C PRO A 320 -7.66 -15.86 2.54
N GLY A 321 -8.86 -16.26 2.99
CA GLY A 321 -9.66 -17.31 2.34
C GLY A 321 -9.23 -18.75 2.61
N VAL A 322 -8.09 -18.98 3.24
CA VAL A 322 -7.51 -20.33 3.37
C VAL A 322 -7.57 -20.86 4.80
N PRO A 323 -7.71 -22.19 4.99
CA PRO A 323 -7.69 -22.84 6.30
C PRO A 323 -6.25 -23.07 6.79
N HIS A 324 -6.10 -23.70 7.96
CA HIS A 324 -4.81 -23.98 8.57
C HIS A 324 -3.79 -24.71 7.66
N PRO A 325 -4.06 -25.91 7.08
CA PRO A 325 -3.08 -26.69 6.31
C PRO A 325 -2.91 -26.22 4.84
N PHE A 326 -3.15 -24.95 4.53
CA PHE A 326 -3.22 -24.47 3.15
C PHE A 326 -1.89 -24.59 2.39
N MET A 327 -0.76 -24.51 3.08
CA MET A 327 0.59 -24.55 2.49
C MET A 327 0.86 -25.81 1.66
N HIS A 328 0.17 -26.92 1.95
CA HIS A 328 0.31 -28.18 1.21
C HIS A 328 -0.53 -28.25 -0.07
N MET A 329 -1.20 -27.14 -0.46
CA MET A 329 -2.19 -27.06 -1.56
C MET A 329 -1.73 -26.16 -2.72
N ASP A 330 -0.41 -26.13 -2.97
CA ASP A 330 0.28 -25.22 -3.89
C ASP A 330 0.03 -25.43 -5.39
N LYS A 331 -0.63 -26.53 -5.77
CA LYS A 331 -1.07 -26.85 -7.14
C LYS A 331 -2.13 -25.88 -7.65
N ASP A 332 -3.08 -25.53 -6.77
CA ASP A 332 -4.30 -24.80 -7.12
C ASP A 332 -4.47 -23.51 -6.28
N LEU A 333 -3.98 -23.47 -5.04
CA LEU A 333 -4.07 -22.27 -4.18
C LEU A 333 -2.87 -21.35 -4.35
N TRP A 334 -3.09 -20.16 -4.92
CA TRP A 334 -2.07 -19.12 -5.06
C TRP A 334 -1.47 -18.69 -3.71
N GLN A 335 -2.25 -18.74 -2.62
CA GLN A 335 -1.78 -18.48 -1.26
C GLN A 335 -0.65 -19.44 -0.87
N ALA A 336 -0.78 -20.72 -1.22
CA ALA A 336 0.15 -21.78 -0.85
C ALA A 336 1.44 -21.69 -1.66
N SER A 337 1.34 -21.48 -2.99
CA SER A 337 2.52 -21.20 -3.82
C SER A 337 3.24 -19.93 -3.35
N GLU A 338 2.51 -18.89 -2.94
CA GLU A 338 3.09 -17.63 -2.42
C GLU A 338 3.70 -17.79 -1.01
N PHE A 339 3.14 -18.64 -0.14
CA PHE A 339 3.76 -19.03 1.13
C PHE A 339 5.13 -19.67 0.87
N ILE A 340 5.19 -20.69 0.03
CA ILE A 340 6.44 -21.40 -0.33
C ILE A 340 7.48 -20.44 -0.90
N ASP A 341 7.09 -19.58 -1.86
CA ASP A 341 7.99 -18.60 -2.48
C ASP A 341 8.51 -17.56 -1.48
N LYS A 342 7.69 -17.13 -0.50
CA LYS A 342 8.15 -16.17 0.51
C LYS A 342 9.03 -16.82 1.58
N THR A 343 8.67 -17.99 2.09
CA THR A 343 9.48 -18.74 3.06
C THR A 343 10.88 -18.99 2.48
N ALA A 344 10.97 -19.55 1.27
CA ALA A 344 12.25 -19.75 0.60
C ALA A 344 13.01 -18.44 0.33
N ARG A 345 12.31 -17.34 -0.01
CA ARG A 345 12.93 -16.01 -0.19
C ARG A 345 13.54 -15.47 1.10
N GLU A 346 12.84 -15.55 2.23
CA GLU A 346 13.35 -15.03 3.51
C GLU A 346 14.54 -15.85 4.02
N ILE A 347 14.47 -17.18 3.91
CA ILE A 347 15.59 -18.10 4.17
C ILE A 347 16.80 -17.69 3.30
N ARG A 348 16.61 -17.56 1.99
CA ARG A 348 17.65 -17.13 1.05
C ARG A 348 18.27 -15.78 1.42
N LEU A 349 17.48 -14.82 1.89
CA LEU A 349 17.97 -13.50 2.30
C LEU A 349 18.75 -13.54 3.62
N ALA A 350 18.35 -14.37 4.59
CA ALA A 350 19.00 -14.47 5.90
C ALA A 350 20.38 -15.16 5.84
N HIS A 351 20.51 -16.20 5.00
CA HIS A 351 21.76 -16.92 4.81
C HIS A 351 22.65 -16.29 3.74
N TRP A 352 22.12 -16.16 2.52
CA TRP A 352 22.88 -15.72 1.35
C TRP A 352 22.87 -14.19 1.19
N ALA A 353 23.09 -13.45 2.28
CA ALA A 353 23.29 -12.00 2.26
C ALA A 353 24.63 -11.54 1.63
N SER A 354 25.25 -12.40 0.81
CA SER A 354 26.25 -12.06 -0.21
C SER A 354 25.69 -12.05 -1.63
N LEU A 355 24.44 -12.50 -1.85
CA LEU A 355 23.72 -12.30 -3.10
C LEU A 355 23.54 -10.81 -3.36
N PRO A 356 23.54 -10.39 -4.64
CA PRO A 356 23.17 -9.03 -4.97
C PRO A 356 21.73 -8.75 -4.54
N CYS A 357 21.53 -7.68 -3.76
CA CYS A 357 20.18 -7.22 -3.43
C CYS A 357 19.41 -6.84 -4.70
N ALA A 358 18.08 -6.64 -4.61
CA ALA A 358 17.21 -6.34 -5.75
C ALA A 358 17.55 -5.06 -6.57
N ARG A 359 18.57 -4.30 -6.13
CA ARG A 359 19.25 -3.24 -6.90
C ARG A 359 20.47 -3.77 -7.68
N CYS A 360 21.30 -4.63 -7.10
CA CYS A 360 22.51 -5.13 -7.74
C CYS A 360 22.24 -6.25 -8.76
N VAL A 361 21.18 -7.06 -8.60
CA VAL A 361 20.71 -7.99 -9.65
C VAL A 361 20.29 -7.19 -10.87
N ARG A 362 19.49 -6.14 -10.65
CA ARG A 362 18.99 -5.18 -11.64
C ARG A 362 20.08 -4.29 -12.28
N LEU A 363 21.33 -4.46 -11.90
CA LEU A 363 22.49 -3.69 -12.39
C LEU A 363 23.68 -4.58 -12.75
N SER A 364 23.54 -5.92 -12.71
CA SER A 364 24.60 -6.90 -12.96
C SER A 364 25.91 -6.64 -12.20
N LEU A 365 25.83 -6.22 -10.93
CA LEU A 365 27.01 -5.89 -10.11
C LEU A 365 27.29 -6.96 -9.04
N PRO A 366 28.55 -7.42 -8.89
CA PRO A 366 28.93 -8.37 -7.85
C PRO A 366 28.75 -7.75 -6.45
N CYS A 367 28.09 -8.49 -5.58
CA CYS A 367 27.86 -8.08 -4.20
C CYS A 367 28.94 -8.64 -3.27
N ARG A 368 28.96 -8.18 -2.01
CA ARG A 368 29.90 -8.66 -0.98
C ARG A 368 29.18 -8.76 0.37
N PRO A 369 29.40 -9.84 1.14
CA PRO A 369 28.84 -9.98 2.47
C PRO A 369 29.38 -8.90 3.44
N ARG A 370 28.74 -8.82 4.60
CA ARG A 370 29.12 -7.97 5.72
C ARG A 370 28.99 -8.81 6.99
N ASN A 371 30.11 -9.14 7.63
CA ASN A 371 30.11 -10.03 8.80
C ASN A 371 29.43 -9.36 10.02
N SER A 372 28.87 -10.20 10.88
CA SER A 372 28.05 -9.85 12.05
C SER A 372 28.79 -9.03 13.12
N THR A 373 30.11 -9.16 13.22
CA THR A 373 30.95 -8.49 14.24
C THR A 373 31.38 -7.07 13.90
N GLY A 374 31.07 -6.57 12.70
CA GLY A 374 31.29 -5.16 12.31
C GLY A 374 32.74 -4.75 11.99
N GLU A 375 33.75 -5.53 12.39
CA GLU A 375 35.16 -5.24 12.12
C GLU A 375 35.62 -5.61 10.69
N PRO A 376 36.63 -4.92 10.15
CA PRO A 376 37.22 -5.25 8.85
C PRO A 376 38.30 -6.33 9.00
N VAL A 377 38.04 -7.54 8.50
CA VAL A 377 39.07 -8.60 8.39
C VAL A 377 40.27 -8.08 7.61
N SER A 378 41.45 -8.15 8.23
CA SER A 378 42.74 -7.85 7.60
C SER A 378 43.04 -8.89 6.53
N ALA A 379 43.05 -8.48 5.26
CA ALA A 379 43.51 -9.33 4.17
C ALA A 379 45.03 -9.22 4.06
N ASP A 380 45.73 -10.32 4.26
CA ASP A 380 47.16 -10.43 3.98
C ASP A 380 47.46 -11.73 3.20
N SER A 381 48.58 -11.73 2.49
CA SER A 381 49.08 -12.75 1.57
C SER A 381 48.35 -12.96 0.22
N GLN A 382 49.15 -12.74 -0.84
CA GLN A 382 49.05 -13.23 -2.23
C GLN A 382 48.16 -12.49 -3.25
N ASN A 383 48.65 -12.48 -4.50
CA ASN A 383 48.40 -11.45 -5.52
C ASN A 383 47.55 -11.92 -6.71
N GLY A 384 46.95 -10.95 -7.40
CA GLY A 384 46.28 -11.11 -8.69
C GLY A 384 45.85 -9.75 -9.23
N ASP A 385 46.60 -9.21 -10.19
CA ASP A 385 46.45 -7.82 -10.65
C ASP A 385 45.25 -7.59 -11.59
N VAL A 386 44.68 -6.37 -11.48
CA VAL A 386 44.10 -5.54 -12.56
C VAL A 386 43.63 -4.22 -11.89
N PRO A 387 43.88 -3.03 -12.47
CA PRO A 387 43.92 -1.78 -11.70
C PRO A 387 42.55 -1.24 -11.25
N LYS A 388 42.44 -0.89 -9.96
CA LYS A 388 41.26 -0.24 -9.36
C LYS A 388 41.32 1.27 -9.55
N ALA A 389 40.35 1.84 -10.27
CA ALA A 389 40.07 3.28 -10.24
C ALA A 389 39.69 3.73 -8.81
N ARG A 390 40.66 4.30 -8.09
CA ARG A 390 40.64 4.42 -6.62
C ARG A 390 39.85 5.64 -6.14
N ILE A 391 38.52 5.62 -6.32
CA ILE A 391 37.61 6.61 -5.74
C ILE A 391 37.73 6.56 -4.21
N ARG A 392 38.47 7.51 -3.62
CA ARG A 392 38.63 7.65 -2.16
C ARG A 392 37.25 7.86 -1.51
N ARG A 393 36.95 7.12 -0.43
CA ARG A 393 35.81 7.44 0.44
C ARG A 393 36.07 8.82 1.07
N VAL A 394 35.21 9.80 0.80
CA VAL A 394 35.20 11.03 1.58
C VAL A 394 34.73 10.72 3.01
N GLN A 395 35.56 11.01 4.01
CA GLN A 395 35.22 10.79 5.43
C GLN A 395 34.10 11.71 5.90
N THR A 396 33.92 12.86 5.25
CA THR A 396 33.11 14.00 5.71
C THR A 396 31.68 14.04 5.14
N GLY A 397 31.32 13.17 4.19
CA GLY A 397 29.99 13.18 3.55
C GLY A 397 28.79 12.75 4.42
N CYS A 398 27.56 13.05 3.95
CA CYS A 398 26.33 12.66 4.64
C CYS A 398 26.10 11.13 4.60
N LEU A 399 25.21 10.64 5.47
CA LEU A 399 24.92 9.21 5.63
C LEU A 399 24.30 8.57 4.38
N MET A 400 23.45 9.27 3.61
CA MET A 400 22.87 8.71 2.38
C MET A 400 23.79 8.81 1.17
N CYS A 401 24.51 9.92 1.00
CA CYS A 401 25.60 10.04 0.02
C CYS A 401 26.63 8.88 0.25
N LYS A 402 26.99 8.59 1.51
CA LYS A 402 27.80 7.42 1.92
C LYS A 402 27.12 6.06 1.67
N ARG A 403 25.88 5.85 2.11
CA ARG A 403 25.11 4.59 1.94
C ARG A 403 24.96 4.21 0.46
N ARG A 404 24.83 5.20 -0.43
CA ARG A 404 24.77 5.03 -1.89
C ARG A 404 26.12 4.80 -2.57
N LYS A 405 27.24 4.92 -1.85
CA LYS A 405 28.63 4.85 -2.35
C LYS A 405 28.94 5.89 -3.45
N LYS A 406 28.33 7.08 -3.38
CA LYS A 406 28.61 8.23 -4.27
C LYS A 406 29.44 9.29 -3.52
N LYS A 407 30.17 10.13 -4.25
CA LYS A 407 30.94 11.23 -3.66
C LYS A 407 29.96 12.29 -3.15
N CYS A 408 30.08 12.66 -1.89
CA CYS A 408 29.33 13.78 -1.31
C CYS A 408 29.96 15.11 -1.76
N ASP A 409 29.14 16.12 -2.00
CA ASP A 409 29.52 17.54 -2.19
C ASP A 409 29.61 18.30 -0.86
N GLU A 410 29.04 17.73 0.20
CA GLU A 410 29.23 18.11 1.61
C GLU A 410 28.51 19.41 2.02
N THR A 411 27.65 19.91 1.13
CA THR A 411 26.71 21.01 1.36
C THR A 411 25.68 20.66 2.45
N LYS A 412 25.77 21.29 3.62
CA LYS A 412 24.71 21.27 4.64
C LYS A 412 23.57 22.23 4.25
N PRO A 413 22.31 22.00 4.68
CA PRO A 413 21.83 20.85 5.44
C PRO A 413 21.58 19.60 4.58
N ARG A 414 21.64 19.66 3.25
CA ARG A 414 21.40 18.49 2.36
C ARG A 414 22.39 18.42 1.19
N CYS A 415 23.17 17.32 1.11
CA CYS A 415 24.10 17.05 0.01
C CYS A 415 23.34 17.11 -1.31
N GLY A 416 23.87 17.80 -2.32
CA GLY A 416 23.20 18.02 -3.61
C GLY A 416 22.83 16.70 -4.27
N ASP A 417 23.69 15.69 -4.18
CA ASP A 417 23.41 14.34 -4.70
C ASP A 417 22.28 13.58 -3.96
N CYS A 418 21.84 14.03 -2.77
CA CYS A 418 20.60 13.55 -2.12
C CYS A 418 19.42 14.54 -2.22
N ARG A 419 19.67 15.83 -2.44
CA ARG A 419 18.65 16.80 -2.87
C ARG A 419 18.07 16.37 -4.23
N ARG A 420 18.96 16.17 -5.20
CA ARG A 420 18.71 15.73 -6.59
C ARG A 420 17.87 14.46 -6.73
N LEU A 421 18.11 13.44 -5.91
CA LEU A 421 17.28 12.21 -5.90
C LEU A 421 16.15 12.25 -4.84
N CYS A 422 16.01 13.39 -4.16
CA CYS A 422 15.10 13.69 -3.05
C CYS A 422 15.06 12.59 -2.00
N LEU A 423 16.24 12.31 -1.43
CA LEU A 423 16.48 11.36 -0.36
C LEU A 423 16.67 12.12 0.97
N ASP A 424 16.26 11.47 2.04
CA ASP A 424 16.39 11.92 3.42
C ASP A 424 17.88 12.06 3.82
N CYS A 425 18.35 13.28 4.06
CA CYS A 425 19.79 13.60 3.99
C CYS A 425 20.46 13.75 5.37
N ALA A 426 20.31 12.74 6.23
CA ALA A 426 20.95 12.73 7.54
C ALA A 426 22.50 12.82 7.47
N TRP A 427 23.10 13.53 8.42
CA TRP A 427 24.56 13.63 8.61
C TRP A 427 25.00 12.79 9.82
N PRO A 428 26.28 12.39 9.92
CA PRO A 428 26.83 11.95 11.19
C PRO A 428 26.75 13.09 12.21
N PRO A 429 26.43 12.84 13.49
CA PRO A 429 26.46 13.86 14.52
C PRO A 429 27.86 14.45 14.66
N GLU A 430 27.95 15.75 14.93
CA GLU A 430 29.24 16.43 15.02
C GLU A 430 30.01 15.98 16.26
N ARG A 431 31.23 15.47 16.04
CA ARG A 431 32.16 15.18 17.13
C ARG A 431 32.74 16.50 17.63
N HIS A 432 32.11 17.11 18.64
CA HIS A 432 32.77 18.14 19.45
C HIS A 432 34.12 17.61 19.93
N SER A 433 35.21 18.19 19.44
CA SER A 433 36.56 17.82 19.84
C SER A 433 36.81 18.27 21.27
N ARG A 434 37.08 17.32 22.17
CA ARG A 434 37.62 17.62 23.51
C ARG A 434 39.03 18.18 23.37
N SER A 435 39.16 19.51 23.25
CA SER A 435 40.41 20.22 23.53
C SER A 435 40.66 20.26 25.05
N LYS A 436 41.94 20.41 25.43
CA LYS A 436 42.37 20.31 26.83
C LYS A 436 42.16 21.61 27.60
N ALA A 437 42.23 21.52 28.92
CA ALA A 437 41.86 22.57 29.86
C ALA A 437 42.93 23.64 30.14
N ALA A 438 42.49 24.69 30.85
CA ALA A 438 43.24 25.57 31.75
C ALA A 438 44.20 26.62 31.16
N SER A 439 43.71 27.86 31.11
CA SER A 439 44.38 28.99 31.77
C SER A 439 43.33 29.98 32.30
N SER A 440 43.58 30.61 33.45
CA SER A 440 42.62 31.45 34.18
C SER A 440 43.01 32.93 34.17
N ALA A 441 42.06 33.85 33.96
CA ALA A 441 42.17 35.23 34.45
C ALA A 441 40.80 35.95 34.56
N ALA A 442 40.76 36.90 35.50
CA ALA A 442 39.67 37.77 35.95
C ALA A 442 38.74 38.43 34.89
N ALA A 443 37.44 38.17 35.01
CA ALA A 443 36.41 39.03 35.63
C ALA A 443 36.11 40.49 35.16
N VAL A 444 34.88 40.92 35.52
CA VAL A 444 34.35 42.31 35.67
C VAL A 444 33.65 42.98 34.46
N ALA A 445 32.49 43.59 34.79
CA ALA A 445 31.73 44.65 34.10
C ALA A 445 31.06 44.38 32.73
N ASP A 446 29.73 44.24 32.81
CA ASP A 446 28.75 45.14 32.18
C ASP A 446 29.05 45.88 30.87
N ALA A 447 28.23 45.53 29.88
CA ALA A 447 27.29 46.43 29.22
C ALA A 447 27.74 47.87 28.88
N LYS A 448 27.89 48.12 27.57
CA LYS A 448 27.36 49.35 26.99
C LYS A 448 26.78 49.14 25.58
N ASN A 449 25.45 49.11 25.57
CA ASN A 449 24.54 49.82 24.67
C ASN A 449 24.87 50.01 23.18
N LEU A 450 23.93 49.50 22.38
CA LEU A 450 23.14 50.20 21.37
C LEU A 450 23.83 51.06 20.29
N ALA A 451 23.34 50.79 19.07
CA ALA A 451 22.96 51.75 18.03
C ALA A 451 24.05 52.56 17.32
N GLY A 452 23.89 52.65 16.00
CA GLY A 452 24.86 53.21 15.06
C GLY A 452 24.49 52.72 13.66
N GLU A 453 23.38 53.24 13.15
CA GLU A 453 22.74 52.74 11.92
C GLU A 453 23.52 53.06 10.63
N MET A 454 23.20 52.28 9.61
CA MET A 454 23.20 52.64 8.19
C MET A 454 24.52 52.98 7.47
N SER A 455 24.85 52.03 6.56
CA SER A 455 24.83 52.25 5.11
C SER A 455 26.07 52.84 4.42
N SER A 456 26.51 52.12 3.37
CA SER A 456 27.01 52.59 2.06
C SER A 456 28.18 53.58 2.00
N ASP A 457 29.12 53.50 1.04
CA ASP A 457 29.56 52.47 0.08
C ASP A 457 30.84 53.04 -0.59
N VAL A 458 31.46 52.32 -1.55
CA VAL A 458 32.51 52.83 -2.46
C VAL A 458 33.83 53.23 -1.74
N ALA A 459 34.85 52.39 -1.63
CA ALA A 459 35.75 51.84 -2.68
C ALA A 459 36.76 52.84 -3.28
N MET A 460 37.83 52.30 -3.88
CA MET A 460 38.98 52.99 -4.53
C MET A 460 40.01 53.65 -3.57
N MET A 461 41.33 53.69 -3.84
CA MET A 461 42.17 52.99 -4.84
C MET A 461 43.68 53.15 -4.56
N GLU A 462 44.49 52.22 -5.10
CA GLU A 462 45.98 52.21 -5.21
C GLU A 462 46.80 52.13 -3.89
N ILE A 463 48.13 51.92 -3.86
CA ILE A 463 49.18 52.06 -4.91
C ILE A 463 50.09 50.81 -5.06
N ALA A 464 51.01 50.82 -6.04
CA ALA A 464 51.93 49.73 -6.39
C ALA A 464 53.07 49.47 -5.34
N ILE A 465 54.00 48.51 -5.52
CA ILE A 465 55.16 48.54 -6.45
C ILE A 465 55.84 47.15 -6.59
N ARG A 466 56.10 46.70 -7.84
CA ARG A 466 57.26 45.95 -8.44
C ARG A 466 58.02 44.82 -7.66
N SER A 467 58.68 43.80 -8.27
CA SER A 467 58.72 43.24 -9.65
C SER A 467 59.70 42.03 -9.77
N SER A 468 59.37 41.03 -10.62
CA SER A 468 60.28 40.29 -11.57
C SER A 468 61.57 39.56 -11.07
N PRO A 469 62.26 38.68 -11.86
CA PRO A 469 62.11 38.34 -13.29
C PRO A 469 62.08 36.82 -13.66
N SER A 470 62.00 36.53 -14.97
CA SER A 470 62.17 35.20 -15.62
C SER A 470 63.55 35.06 -16.29
N PRO A 471 63.87 33.97 -17.02
CA PRO A 471 63.73 34.04 -18.49
C PRO A 471 63.47 32.73 -19.29
N VAL A 472 62.79 32.87 -20.45
CA VAL A 472 63.04 32.20 -21.77
C VAL A 472 62.73 30.67 -21.85
N SER A 473 62.32 30.02 -22.96
CA SER A 473 62.51 30.22 -24.42
C SER A 473 61.29 29.85 -25.32
N THR A 474 61.55 29.53 -26.61
CA THR A 474 60.69 29.24 -27.79
C THR A 474 61.43 28.19 -28.68
N PRO A 475 61.01 27.73 -29.90
CA PRO A 475 59.92 28.13 -30.85
C PRO A 475 59.05 26.94 -31.38
N GLY A 476 58.09 27.07 -32.33
CA GLY A 476 57.43 28.23 -32.97
C GLY A 476 56.65 27.89 -34.28
N SER A 477 55.87 28.86 -34.81
CA SER A 477 55.06 28.86 -36.08
C SER A 477 53.74 28.03 -36.12
N GLY A 478 52.65 28.48 -36.80
CA GLY A 478 52.34 29.85 -37.27
C GLY A 478 51.13 30.09 -38.21
N ARG A 479 50.43 31.23 -37.99
CA ARG A 479 49.72 32.16 -38.93
C ARG A 479 48.24 31.98 -39.41
N HIS A 480 47.61 33.18 -39.57
CA HIS A 480 46.34 33.57 -40.24
C HIS A 480 45.02 33.02 -39.64
N GLY A 481 43.88 33.73 -39.56
CA GLY A 481 43.43 35.11 -39.89
C GLY A 481 41.90 35.14 -40.17
N SER A 482 41.11 36.23 -40.18
CA SER A 482 41.22 37.66 -39.74
C SER A 482 39.90 38.42 -40.12
N HIS A 483 39.62 39.63 -39.58
CA HIS A 483 38.55 40.61 -39.97
C HIS A 483 37.07 40.26 -39.61
N ASP A 484 36.08 41.19 -39.41
CA ASP A 484 36.06 42.61 -38.95
C ASP A 484 34.61 43.12 -38.63
N SER A 485 34.47 44.30 -37.95
CA SER A 485 33.41 45.36 -38.11
C SER A 485 31.90 45.09 -37.84
N SER A 486 31.00 46.06 -37.52
CA SER A 486 31.09 47.50 -37.10
C SER A 486 29.72 48.16 -36.74
N CYS A 487 29.70 49.15 -35.81
CA CYS A 487 28.79 50.36 -35.69
C CYS A 487 27.25 50.20 -35.51
N HIS A 488 26.42 51.14 -34.99
CA HIS A 488 26.44 52.50 -34.33
C HIS A 488 25.02 52.75 -33.66
N SER A 489 24.60 53.78 -32.88
CA SER A 489 25.14 54.97 -32.16
C SER A 489 24.26 55.19 -30.86
N SER A 490 23.57 56.27 -30.37
CA SER A 490 23.39 57.76 -30.43
C SER A 490 22.18 58.13 -29.50
N HIS A 491 21.92 59.29 -28.84
CA HIS A 491 22.62 60.54 -28.43
C HIS A 491 21.72 61.38 -27.44
N ALA A 492 22.28 62.16 -26.48
CA ALA A 492 21.74 63.41 -25.85
C ALA A 492 20.42 63.37 -24.97
N SER A 493 20.00 64.34 -24.12
CA SER A 493 20.63 65.45 -23.32
C SER A 493 19.59 66.23 -22.44
N GLN A 494 19.97 66.73 -21.23
CA GLN A 494 19.56 68.03 -20.58
C GLN A 494 18.04 68.28 -20.20
N THR A 495 17.54 69.24 -19.37
CA THR A 495 18.05 70.13 -18.27
C THR A 495 16.92 70.81 -17.42
N SER A 496 17.22 71.14 -16.14
CA SER A 496 16.87 72.37 -15.35
C SER A 496 15.45 72.75 -14.81
N HIS A 497 15.46 73.28 -13.56
CA HIS A 497 14.66 74.38 -12.94
C HIS A 497 13.24 74.22 -12.28
N ALA A 498 13.19 74.64 -11.00
CA ALA A 498 12.29 75.66 -10.36
C ALA A 498 10.83 75.40 -9.85
N SER A 499 10.73 75.09 -8.55
CA SER A 499 10.02 75.82 -7.45
C SER A 499 8.51 76.23 -7.43
N HIS A 500 7.95 76.21 -6.19
CA HIS A 500 6.61 76.66 -5.71
C HIS A 500 5.42 75.73 -6.05
N GLY A 501 4.56 75.27 -5.14
CA GLY A 501 4.40 75.39 -3.66
C GLY A 501 3.60 74.17 -3.13
N SER A 502 2.76 74.15 -2.07
CA SER A 502 2.47 74.96 -0.85
C SER A 502 1.11 74.46 -0.29
N HIS A 503 0.78 74.31 1.02
CA HIS A 503 1.42 74.57 2.32
C HIS A 503 0.64 73.80 3.45
N ILE A 504 1.04 73.90 4.75
CA ILE A 504 0.25 73.57 5.99
C ILE A 504 -0.02 72.05 6.27
N SER A 505 0.10 71.49 7.49
CA SER A 505 0.64 71.96 8.79
C SER A 505 0.74 70.85 9.89
N TYR A 506 1.87 70.78 10.62
CA TYR A 506 2.09 70.34 12.04
C TYR A 506 1.65 68.95 12.57
N GLY A 507 2.47 68.34 13.45
CA GLY A 507 2.02 67.29 14.41
C GLY A 507 3.12 66.41 15.05
N GLN A 508 3.32 66.56 16.37
CA GLN A 508 4.26 65.85 17.29
C GLN A 508 4.17 64.30 17.28
N ALA A 509 5.24 63.51 17.53
CA ALA A 509 5.84 63.13 18.84
C ALA A 509 4.82 62.55 19.86
N LEU A 510 5.02 61.38 20.51
CA LEU A 510 6.16 60.95 21.34
C LEU A 510 6.30 59.40 21.52
N ASP A 511 7.50 59.03 21.97
CA ASP A 511 8.00 57.87 22.75
C ASP A 511 7.07 56.87 23.50
N HIS A 512 7.59 55.63 23.65
CA HIS A 512 7.53 54.75 24.85
C HIS A 512 6.15 54.16 25.30
N THR A 513 5.98 53.03 26.03
CA THR A 513 6.89 51.99 26.60
C THR A 513 6.13 50.69 27.01
N THR A 514 6.84 49.56 27.11
CA THR A 514 6.79 48.54 28.21
C THR A 514 5.51 47.72 28.55
N SER A 515 5.57 46.41 28.20
CA SER A 515 5.35 45.21 29.06
C SER A 515 3.96 44.64 29.45
N MET A 516 3.90 43.30 29.32
CA MET A 516 3.21 42.25 30.11
C MET A 516 1.83 42.48 30.78
N ALA A 517 0.84 41.74 30.25
CA ALA A 517 -0.06 40.78 30.92
C ALA A 517 -0.77 41.13 32.26
N MET A 518 -2.11 40.95 32.29
CA MET A 518 -2.78 39.81 32.95
C MET A 518 -4.30 39.71 32.66
N VAL A 519 -4.77 38.48 32.37
CA VAL A 519 -5.89 37.70 32.99
C VAL A 519 -7.27 38.35 33.33
N THR A 520 -8.32 37.51 33.36
CA THR A 520 -9.64 37.59 34.08
C THR A 520 -10.90 38.27 33.45
N THR A 521 -11.73 37.42 32.81
CA THR A 521 -13.11 37.05 33.27
C THR A 521 -14.35 37.99 33.17
N ALA A 522 -15.34 37.56 32.35
CA ALA A 522 -16.81 37.76 32.44
C ALA A 522 -17.37 39.21 32.23
N MET A 523 -18.68 39.50 32.02
CA MET A 523 -19.94 38.82 32.42
C MET A 523 -21.17 39.09 31.49
N THR A 524 -22.24 38.29 31.70
CA THR A 524 -23.70 38.62 31.66
C THR A 524 -24.52 38.82 30.37
N LEU A 525 -25.76 38.30 30.45
CA LEU A 525 -26.94 38.50 29.59
C LEU A 525 -27.79 39.70 30.06
N PRO A 526 -28.89 40.00 29.34
CA PRO A 526 -30.18 40.23 30.00
C PRO A 526 -31.33 39.34 29.47
N ALA A 527 -32.40 39.21 30.27
CA ALA A 527 -33.67 38.51 29.96
C ALA A 527 -34.79 39.58 29.75
N THR A 528 -36.11 39.34 29.61
CA THR A 528 -37.04 38.33 30.19
C THR A 528 -38.35 38.21 29.38
N THR A 529 -39.12 37.12 29.57
CA THR A 529 -40.54 37.06 30.02
C THR A 529 -41.10 35.62 29.88
N ALA A 530 -42.19 35.27 30.60
CA ALA A 530 -42.69 33.89 30.70
C ALA A 530 -44.18 33.80 31.13
N ALA A 531 -44.85 32.67 30.86
CA ALA A 531 -46.05 32.20 31.59
C ALA A 531 -46.31 30.68 31.41
N ALA A 532 -46.83 30.04 32.46
CA ALA A 532 -46.92 28.59 32.69
C ALA A 532 -48.10 27.83 32.02
N ALA A 533 -47.97 26.49 31.98
CA ALA A 533 -49.06 25.53 32.23
C ALA A 533 -48.49 24.16 32.71
N MET A 534 -49.33 23.28 33.28
CA MET A 534 -48.94 22.05 33.99
C MET A 534 -49.49 20.76 33.34
N GLY A 535 -48.79 19.63 33.55
CA GLY A 535 -49.47 18.36 33.90
C GLY A 535 -49.11 17.09 33.11
N GLY A 536 -48.79 16.03 33.86
CA GLY A 536 -49.03 14.64 33.43
C GLY A 536 -47.83 13.87 32.83
N GLY A 537 -47.32 12.90 33.58
CA GLY A 537 -46.56 11.77 33.04
C GLY A 537 -47.18 10.44 33.51
N PRO A 538 -47.01 9.36 32.74
CA PRO A 538 -46.37 8.19 33.35
C PRO A 538 -45.29 7.56 32.45
N SER A 539 -44.40 6.80 33.08
CA SER A 539 -43.34 6.01 32.46
C SER A 539 -43.88 4.72 31.81
N ILE A 540 -43.33 4.32 30.65
CA ILE A 540 -43.46 2.94 30.15
C ILE A 540 -42.08 2.39 29.75
N ASP A 541 -41.81 1.24 30.35
CA ASP A 541 -40.89 0.13 30.05
C ASP A 541 -40.09 0.09 28.72
N MET A 542 -38.89 -0.50 28.77
CA MET A 542 -38.03 -0.81 27.63
C MET A 542 -37.85 -2.32 27.47
N SER A 543 -38.59 -2.92 26.53
CA SER A 543 -38.36 -4.30 26.06
C SER A 543 -38.19 -4.32 24.53
N PRO A 544 -37.05 -4.79 23.99
CA PRO A 544 -36.71 -4.64 22.57
C PRO A 544 -37.20 -5.84 21.75
N ASP A 545 -38.51 -5.94 21.49
CA ASP A 545 -39.01 -6.90 20.50
C ASP A 545 -40.28 -6.41 19.78
N LYS A 546 -40.36 -6.71 18.47
CA LYS A 546 -41.37 -6.24 17.49
C LYS A 546 -41.45 -4.71 17.25
N LEU A 547 -40.86 -4.25 16.14
CA LEU A 547 -41.50 -3.22 15.31
C LEU A 547 -41.31 -3.52 13.83
N SER A 548 -42.39 -3.89 13.14
CA SER A 548 -42.42 -4.11 11.69
C SER A 548 -42.77 -2.82 10.96
N TRP A 549 -41.86 -2.31 10.14
CA TRP A 549 -42.08 -1.08 9.37
C TRP A 549 -42.73 -1.39 8.02
N ASP A 550 -44.02 -1.09 7.91
CA ASP A 550 -44.75 -1.11 6.65
C ASP A 550 -44.42 0.13 5.80
N MET A 551 -44.36 -0.01 4.48
CA MET A 551 -43.72 0.94 3.56
C MET A 551 -44.72 1.77 2.74
N THR A 552 -45.83 2.18 3.33
CA THR A 552 -46.86 2.98 2.64
C THR A 552 -47.42 4.17 3.46
N THR A 553 -46.60 5.18 3.78
CA THR A 553 -46.98 6.63 3.74
C THR A 553 -45.80 7.55 4.09
N SER A 554 -45.74 8.74 3.46
CA SER A 554 -44.90 9.91 3.79
C SER A 554 -43.37 9.74 3.88
N SER A 555 -42.63 10.61 3.17
CA SER A 555 -41.16 10.63 3.20
C SER A 555 -40.62 11.35 4.45
N PRO A 556 -39.51 10.88 5.07
CA PRO A 556 -38.83 11.62 6.13
C PRO A 556 -38.10 12.88 5.61
N SER A 557 -38.17 13.98 6.36
CA SER A 557 -37.69 15.31 5.94
C SER A 557 -36.17 15.48 5.79
N TRP A 558 -35.36 14.46 6.08
CA TRP A 558 -33.91 14.52 5.83
C TRP A 558 -33.56 14.36 4.34
N ILE A 559 -34.47 13.86 3.50
CA ILE A 559 -34.25 13.68 2.06
C ILE A 559 -34.15 15.05 1.35
N GLU A 560 -34.93 16.05 1.79
CA GLU A 560 -34.91 17.41 1.23
C GLU A 560 -33.59 18.15 1.51
N ALA A 561 -32.82 17.73 2.52
CA ALA A 561 -31.53 18.33 2.87
C ALA A 561 -30.37 17.90 1.96
N ILE A 562 -30.58 16.93 1.05
CA ILE A 562 -29.53 16.35 0.19
C ILE A 562 -29.78 16.70 -1.30
N THR A 563 -30.96 17.20 -1.67
CA THR A 563 -31.28 17.65 -3.03
C THR A 563 -30.80 19.09 -3.29
N PRO A 564 -29.93 19.34 -4.30
CA PRO A 564 -29.59 20.70 -4.71
C PRO A 564 -30.81 21.43 -5.30
N ILE A 565 -31.14 22.60 -4.76
CA ILE A 565 -32.26 23.42 -5.24
C ILE A 565 -31.93 24.03 -6.61
N SER A 566 -32.61 23.58 -7.66
CA SER A 566 -32.50 24.16 -9.00
C SER A 566 -33.35 25.44 -9.11
N ASN A 567 -32.75 26.61 -8.84
CA ASN A 567 -33.40 27.90 -9.10
C ASN A 567 -33.46 28.19 -10.62
N GLY A 568 -34.62 28.65 -11.10
CA GLY A 568 -34.84 29.09 -12.49
C GLY A 568 -34.39 30.55 -12.74
N SER A 569 -34.90 31.28 -13.75
CA SER A 569 -36.08 31.03 -14.60
C SER A 569 -35.90 31.56 -16.05
N PRO A 570 -36.78 32.38 -16.68
CA PRO A 570 -37.74 31.85 -17.66
C PRO A 570 -37.64 32.43 -19.09
N ALA A 571 -38.41 31.80 -19.99
CA ALA A 571 -38.93 32.33 -21.26
C ALA A 571 -37.95 32.66 -22.40
N ALA A 572 -37.81 31.69 -23.32
CA ALA A 572 -37.61 31.92 -24.76
C ALA A 572 -38.52 30.96 -25.54
N SER A 573 -38.93 31.33 -26.76
CA SER A 573 -40.09 30.72 -27.44
C SER A 573 -39.76 30.03 -28.76
N PHE A 574 -40.39 28.87 -28.99
CA PHE A 574 -40.55 28.15 -30.27
C PHE A 574 -39.29 27.94 -31.15
N ASP A 575 -38.93 26.67 -31.35
CA ASP A 575 -39.41 26.00 -32.57
C ASP A 575 -39.57 24.48 -32.34
N ALA A 576 -40.30 23.76 -33.19
CA ALA A 576 -40.80 22.42 -32.89
C ALA A 576 -40.53 21.33 -33.96
N THR A 577 -39.78 20.29 -33.56
CA THR A 577 -39.77 18.97 -34.24
C THR A 577 -39.88 17.83 -33.21
N PRO A 578 -40.80 16.86 -33.34
CA PRO A 578 -41.16 15.97 -32.23
C PRO A 578 -40.46 14.61 -32.24
N MET A 579 -39.65 14.33 -31.20
CA MET A 579 -39.77 13.16 -30.31
C MET A 579 -38.57 13.08 -29.35
N ALA A 580 -38.63 13.84 -28.27
CA ALA A 580 -37.72 13.75 -27.14
C ALA A 580 -38.52 13.85 -25.83
N SER A 581 -39.48 12.94 -25.64
CA SER A 581 -40.23 12.84 -24.39
C SER A 581 -39.30 12.34 -23.28
N LEU A 582 -38.88 13.25 -22.40
CA LEU A 582 -38.22 12.91 -21.13
C LEU A 582 -39.22 12.21 -20.20
N SER A 583 -39.47 10.94 -20.46
CA SER A 583 -40.16 10.05 -19.55
C SER A 583 -39.33 9.93 -18.27
N ILE A 584 -39.86 10.47 -17.18
CA ILE A 584 -39.34 10.24 -15.82
C ILE A 584 -39.16 8.73 -15.66
N TYR A 585 -37.94 8.28 -15.35
CA TYR A 585 -37.58 6.87 -15.38
C TYR A 585 -38.29 6.12 -14.24
N VAL A 586 -39.46 5.52 -14.51
CA VAL A 586 -40.23 4.78 -13.52
C VAL A 586 -39.58 3.39 -13.32
N PRO A 587 -39.13 3.01 -12.11
CA PRO A 587 -38.51 1.69 -11.86
C PRO A 587 -39.43 0.47 -12.02
N GLN A 588 -40.65 0.66 -12.54
CA GLN A 588 -41.63 -0.39 -12.81
C GLN A 588 -41.43 -1.08 -14.18
N LEU A 589 -40.59 -0.53 -15.07
CA LEU A 589 -40.39 -1.04 -16.43
C LEU A 589 -39.29 -2.11 -16.58
N LEU A 590 -38.66 -2.54 -15.49
CA LEU A 590 -37.68 -3.65 -15.48
C LEU A 590 -38.24 -4.89 -14.77
N PRO A 591 -38.91 -5.82 -15.47
CA PRO A 591 -39.50 -7.01 -14.86
C PRO A 591 -38.46 -7.99 -14.28
N GLN A 592 -37.17 -7.89 -14.64
CA GLN A 592 -36.11 -8.67 -13.98
C GLN A 592 -35.77 -8.19 -12.55
N LEU A 593 -36.19 -6.98 -12.15
CA LEU A 593 -35.97 -6.46 -10.80
C LEU A 593 -37.15 -6.77 -9.88
N ASN A 594 -37.13 -7.95 -9.27
CA ASN A 594 -38.20 -8.37 -8.34
C ASN A 594 -38.00 -7.83 -6.90
N ALA A 595 -36.75 -7.66 -6.43
CA ALA A 595 -36.48 -7.23 -5.06
C ALA A 595 -36.63 -5.70 -4.89
N PRO A 596 -37.23 -5.21 -3.78
CA PRO A 596 -37.39 -3.77 -3.55
C PRO A 596 -36.05 -3.06 -3.33
N GLN A 597 -35.05 -3.73 -2.73
CA GLN A 597 -33.71 -3.19 -2.57
C GLN A 597 -33.05 -2.88 -3.93
N ASP A 598 -33.23 -3.76 -4.92
CA ASP A 598 -32.58 -3.61 -6.23
C ASP A 598 -33.24 -2.48 -7.05
N LYS A 599 -34.56 -2.27 -6.88
CA LYS A 599 -35.27 -1.10 -7.41
C LYS A 599 -34.78 0.19 -6.76
N ALA A 600 -34.58 0.19 -5.44
CA ALA A 600 -34.03 1.33 -4.72
C ALA A 600 -32.59 1.63 -5.19
N LEU A 601 -31.73 0.62 -5.32
CA LEU A 601 -30.36 0.74 -5.83
C LEU A 601 -30.33 1.31 -7.26
N LEU A 602 -31.24 0.92 -8.15
CA LEU A 602 -31.32 1.50 -9.50
C LEU A 602 -31.78 2.96 -9.46
N ASN A 603 -32.75 3.30 -8.62
CA ASN A 603 -33.21 4.67 -8.45
C ASN A 603 -32.12 5.59 -7.85
N HIS A 604 -31.37 5.09 -6.85
CA HIS A 604 -30.20 5.77 -6.28
C HIS A 604 -29.10 5.99 -7.33
N TYR A 605 -28.92 5.03 -8.25
CA TYR A 605 -28.00 5.18 -9.35
C TYR A 605 -28.41 6.32 -10.30
N SER A 606 -29.64 6.30 -10.81
CA SER A 606 -30.09 7.24 -11.86
C SER A 606 -30.34 8.67 -11.36
N THR A 607 -30.43 8.87 -10.05
CA THR A 607 -30.67 10.18 -9.41
C THR A 607 -29.41 10.76 -8.77
N ILE A 608 -28.67 9.97 -7.99
CA ILE A 608 -27.52 10.43 -7.19
C ILE A 608 -26.20 10.03 -7.85
N VAL A 609 -25.96 8.72 -8.06
CA VAL A 609 -24.63 8.25 -8.49
C VAL A 609 -24.27 8.74 -9.89
N SER A 610 -25.18 8.68 -10.86
CA SER A 610 -24.98 9.22 -12.21
C SER A 610 -24.66 10.72 -12.19
N SER A 611 -25.26 11.46 -11.25
CA SER A 611 -25.15 12.91 -11.11
C SER A 611 -23.83 13.34 -10.44
N ILE A 612 -23.26 12.50 -9.56
CA ILE A 612 -21.90 12.69 -9.02
C ILE A 612 -20.84 12.33 -10.08
N LEU A 613 -21.13 11.38 -10.97
CA LEU A 613 -20.22 10.92 -12.02
C LEU A 613 -20.15 11.83 -13.27
N SER A 614 -21.11 12.74 -13.46
CA SER A 614 -21.18 13.60 -14.66
C SER A 614 -21.67 15.01 -14.33
N ARG A 615 -20.93 16.02 -14.80
CA ARG A 615 -21.33 17.44 -14.72
C ARG A 615 -22.60 17.81 -15.49
N ARG A 616 -23.03 16.99 -16.45
CA ARG A 616 -24.25 17.25 -17.23
C ARG A 616 -25.50 16.85 -16.45
N SER A 617 -26.53 17.68 -16.56
CA SER A 617 -27.86 17.45 -16.00
C SER A 617 -28.48 16.13 -16.47
N SER A 618 -29.46 15.62 -15.72
CA SER A 618 -30.01 14.27 -15.88
C SER A 618 -30.49 13.90 -17.29
N SER A 619 -30.91 14.87 -18.11
CA SER A 619 -31.34 14.68 -19.51
C SER A 619 -30.18 14.54 -20.52
N ALA A 620 -29.01 15.09 -20.21
CA ALA A 620 -27.82 15.06 -21.08
C ALA A 620 -26.67 14.20 -20.51
N ASN A 621 -26.90 13.57 -19.35
CA ASN A 621 -25.92 12.78 -18.63
C ASN A 621 -25.60 11.46 -19.37
N PRO A 622 -24.35 11.24 -19.84
CA PRO A 622 -24.01 10.05 -20.65
C PRO A 622 -24.06 8.75 -19.85
N TYR A 623 -23.87 8.78 -18.53
CA TYR A 623 -24.00 7.60 -17.69
C TYR A 623 -25.46 7.12 -17.66
N ASN A 624 -26.44 8.02 -17.65
CA ASN A 624 -27.84 7.62 -17.82
C ASN A 624 -28.18 7.27 -19.27
N ASN A 625 -27.83 8.14 -20.22
CA ASN A 625 -28.25 8.02 -21.62
C ASN A 625 -27.64 6.84 -22.37
N TYR A 626 -26.46 6.35 -21.96
CA TYR A 626 -25.84 5.15 -22.56
C TYR A 626 -25.95 3.91 -21.66
N LEU A 627 -25.72 4.01 -20.34
CA LEU A 627 -25.63 2.80 -19.51
C LEU A 627 -26.99 2.23 -19.09
N LEU A 628 -28.02 3.06 -18.91
CA LEU A 628 -29.36 2.55 -18.55
C LEU A 628 -29.99 1.75 -19.71
N PRO A 629 -29.95 2.18 -20.99
CA PRO A 629 -30.37 1.33 -22.11
C PRO A 629 -29.57 0.03 -22.24
N MET A 630 -28.24 0.07 -22.01
CA MET A 630 -27.42 -1.14 -22.00
C MET A 630 -27.80 -2.10 -20.87
N ALA A 631 -28.15 -1.59 -19.69
CA ALA A 631 -28.64 -2.37 -18.56
C ALA A 631 -30.07 -2.91 -18.76
N GLN A 632 -30.93 -2.21 -19.49
CA GLN A 632 -32.24 -2.75 -19.90
C GLN A 632 -32.10 -3.97 -20.82
N GLY A 633 -31.15 -3.93 -21.76
CA GLY A 633 -30.87 -5.05 -22.65
C GLY A 633 -29.97 -6.15 -22.06
N ASN A 634 -29.39 -5.97 -20.88
CA ASN A 634 -28.35 -6.89 -20.38
C ASN A 634 -28.18 -6.93 -18.84
N ASP A 635 -28.49 -8.08 -18.23
CA ASP A 635 -28.40 -8.29 -16.78
C ASP A 635 -26.98 -8.15 -16.19
N LEU A 636 -25.93 -8.42 -16.97
CA LEU A 636 -24.54 -8.24 -16.52
C LEU A 636 -24.22 -6.74 -16.37
N VAL A 637 -24.63 -5.89 -17.31
CA VAL A 637 -24.50 -4.42 -17.18
C VAL A 637 -25.35 -3.90 -16.02
N LEU A 638 -26.59 -4.40 -15.87
CA LEU A 638 -27.47 -4.07 -14.75
C LEU A 638 -26.85 -4.44 -13.39
N HIS A 639 -26.26 -5.62 -13.25
CA HIS A 639 -25.56 -6.01 -12.03
C HIS A 639 -24.30 -5.17 -11.75
N CYS A 640 -23.57 -4.74 -12.78
CA CYS A 640 -22.48 -3.77 -12.61
C CYS A 640 -22.99 -2.43 -12.06
N ILE A 641 -24.10 -1.90 -12.59
CA ILE A 641 -24.72 -0.65 -12.11
C ILE A 641 -25.19 -0.77 -10.66
N LEU A 642 -25.87 -1.88 -10.31
CA LEU A 642 -26.36 -2.11 -8.95
C LEU A 642 -25.22 -2.29 -7.94
N ALA A 643 -24.12 -2.94 -8.33
CA ALA A 643 -22.92 -3.08 -7.50
C ALA A 643 -22.24 -1.73 -7.22
N LEU A 644 -22.10 -0.89 -8.25
CA LEU A 644 -21.57 0.48 -8.12
C LEU A 644 -22.46 1.35 -7.22
N SER A 645 -23.79 1.27 -7.41
CA SER A 645 -24.77 2.00 -6.59
C SER A 645 -24.71 1.60 -5.11
N ALA A 646 -24.63 0.30 -4.84
CA ALA A 646 -24.47 -0.24 -3.50
C ALA A 646 -23.12 0.12 -2.87
N ASN A 647 -22.03 0.21 -3.65
CA ASN A 647 -20.72 0.61 -3.15
C ASN A 647 -20.72 2.04 -2.58
N HIS A 648 -21.47 2.94 -3.21
CA HIS A 648 -21.75 4.28 -2.70
C HIS A 648 -22.69 4.23 -1.48
N TRP A 649 -23.85 3.55 -1.60
CA TRP A 649 -24.91 3.65 -0.59
C TRP A 649 -24.60 2.90 0.73
N ARG A 650 -23.76 1.85 0.73
CA ARG A 650 -23.39 1.07 1.93
C ARG A 650 -22.86 1.89 3.12
N LYS A 651 -22.35 3.10 2.89
CA LYS A 651 -21.87 4.00 3.96
C LYS A 651 -23.02 4.66 4.74
N LEU A 652 -24.13 4.98 4.08
CA LEU A 652 -25.34 5.52 4.73
C LEU A 652 -26.29 4.40 5.17
N GLN A 653 -26.30 3.27 4.45
CA GLN A 653 -27.14 2.11 4.76
C GLN A 653 -26.33 0.80 4.63
N PRO A 654 -25.70 0.32 5.71
CA PRO A 654 -24.81 -0.86 5.69
C PRO A 654 -25.44 -2.11 5.05
N ALA A 655 -26.74 -2.35 5.24
CA ALA A 655 -27.47 -3.47 4.64
C ALA A 655 -27.50 -3.47 3.09
N MET A 656 -27.19 -2.35 2.43
CA MET A 656 -27.01 -2.31 0.98
C MET A 656 -25.64 -2.88 0.55
N GLY A 657 -24.67 -2.96 1.46
CA GLY A 657 -23.35 -3.55 1.20
C GLY A 657 -23.44 -5.01 0.72
N ASP A 658 -24.26 -5.82 1.39
CA ASP A 658 -24.43 -7.25 1.04
C ASP A 658 -25.11 -7.44 -0.32
N ARG A 659 -26.09 -6.58 -0.67
CA ARG A 659 -26.65 -6.53 -2.03
C ARG A 659 -25.58 -6.13 -3.05
N GLY A 660 -24.70 -5.18 -2.69
CA GLY A 660 -23.56 -4.79 -3.51
C GLY A 660 -22.59 -5.93 -3.80
N LEU A 661 -22.20 -6.70 -2.77
CA LEU A 661 -21.37 -7.89 -2.92
C LEU A 661 -22.05 -8.95 -3.79
N LEU A 662 -23.35 -9.20 -3.59
CA LEU A 662 -24.15 -10.12 -4.40
C LEU A 662 -24.14 -9.72 -5.88
N HIS A 663 -24.42 -8.45 -6.21
CA HIS A 663 -24.41 -7.99 -7.59
C HIS A 663 -22.99 -7.96 -8.19
N LYS A 664 -21.97 -7.56 -7.42
CA LYS A 664 -20.57 -7.61 -7.87
C LYS A 664 -20.14 -9.05 -8.20
N SER A 665 -20.51 -10.01 -7.36
CA SER A 665 -20.22 -11.44 -7.58
C SER A 665 -20.90 -11.94 -8.85
N LYS A 666 -22.22 -11.72 -9.01
CA LYS A 666 -22.96 -12.12 -10.22
C LYS A 666 -22.40 -11.46 -11.50
N ALA A 667 -22.06 -10.17 -11.45
CA ALA A 667 -21.43 -9.47 -12.56
C ALA A 667 -20.06 -10.08 -12.92
N THR A 668 -19.22 -10.37 -11.93
CA THR A 668 -17.90 -10.99 -12.14
C THR A 668 -18.05 -12.39 -12.77
N GLN A 669 -18.99 -13.21 -12.27
CA GLN A 669 -19.30 -14.54 -12.81
C GLN A 669 -19.93 -14.51 -14.21
N ALA A 670 -20.70 -13.46 -14.55
CA ALA A 670 -21.26 -13.29 -15.89
C ALA A 670 -20.20 -12.80 -16.89
N LEU A 671 -19.37 -11.81 -16.51
CA LEU A 671 -18.25 -11.35 -17.33
C LEU A 671 -17.26 -12.49 -17.63
N ALA A 672 -16.93 -13.32 -16.64
CA ALA A 672 -16.06 -14.49 -16.82
C ALA A 672 -16.61 -15.54 -17.82
N ARG A 673 -17.93 -15.60 -18.03
CA ARG A 673 -18.57 -16.48 -19.04
C ARG A 673 -18.61 -15.86 -20.44
N VAL A 674 -18.65 -14.53 -20.53
CA VAL A 674 -18.61 -13.78 -21.80
C VAL A 674 -17.19 -13.72 -22.36
N LEU A 675 -16.17 -13.46 -21.52
CA LEU A 675 -14.78 -13.22 -21.95
C LEU A 675 -14.17 -14.30 -22.89
N PRO A 676 -14.42 -15.62 -22.75
CA PRO A 676 -13.91 -16.63 -23.68
C PRO A 676 -14.59 -16.63 -25.07
N HIS A 677 -15.74 -15.97 -25.21
CA HIS A 677 -16.63 -16.05 -26.37
C HIS A 677 -16.93 -14.67 -27.00
N VAL A 678 -16.07 -13.68 -26.75
CA VAL A 678 -16.30 -12.28 -27.17
C VAL A 678 -16.35 -12.16 -28.70
N ASP A 679 -17.53 -11.78 -29.19
CA ASP A 679 -17.84 -11.47 -30.58
C ASP A 679 -18.17 -9.97 -30.76
N LYS A 680 -18.55 -9.56 -31.98
CA LYS A 680 -18.90 -8.17 -32.28
C LYS A 680 -20.15 -7.65 -31.54
N THR A 681 -20.98 -8.51 -30.95
CA THR A 681 -22.23 -8.11 -30.27
C THR A 681 -22.07 -8.07 -28.75
N SER A 682 -21.16 -8.89 -28.21
CA SER A 682 -20.87 -9.00 -26.78
C SER A 682 -19.64 -8.21 -26.32
N ALA A 683 -18.77 -7.76 -27.23
CA ALA A 683 -17.57 -7.02 -26.89
C ALA A 683 -17.84 -5.68 -26.17
N ASP A 684 -18.83 -4.90 -26.59
CA ASP A 684 -19.20 -3.65 -25.92
C ASP A 684 -19.80 -3.89 -24.52
N ILE A 685 -20.53 -5.01 -24.33
CA ILE A 685 -21.01 -5.48 -23.02
C ILE A 685 -19.84 -5.87 -22.11
N ALA A 686 -18.89 -6.66 -22.62
CA ALA A 686 -17.69 -7.05 -21.88
C ALA A 686 -16.83 -5.84 -21.49
N LEU A 687 -16.72 -4.84 -22.38
CA LEU A 687 -16.00 -3.60 -22.14
C LEU A 687 -16.68 -2.78 -21.04
N VAL A 688 -17.97 -2.45 -21.17
CA VAL A 688 -18.67 -1.61 -20.19
C VAL A 688 -18.70 -2.26 -18.80
N SER A 689 -18.87 -3.59 -18.72
CA SER A 689 -18.84 -4.29 -17.45
C SER A 689 -17.45 -4.36 -16.83
N SER A 690 -16.39 -4.46 -17.63
CA SER A 690 -15.01 -4.31 -17.14
C SER A 690 -14.78 -2.91 -16.57
N LEU A 691 -15.26 -1.86 -17.25
CA LEU A 691 -15.11 -0.46 -16.80
C LEU A 691 -15.93 -0.19 -15.53
N LEU A 692 -17.17 -0.68 -15.44
CA LEU A 692 -18.01 -0.49 -14.24
C LEU A 692 -17.52 -1.32 -13.03
N LEU A 693 -16.97 -2.51 -13.23
CA LEU A 693 -16.28 -3.26 -12.16
C LEU A 693 -14.98 -2.57 -11.73
N CYS A 694 -14.24 -1.99 -12.68
CA CYS A 694 -13.10 -1.12 -12.39
C CYS A 694 -13.52 0.05 -11.50
N MET A 695 -14.54 0.83 -11.90
CA MET A 695 -15.11 1.93 -11.11
C MET A 695 -15.54 1.48 -9.70
N THR A 696 -16.26 0.36 -9.61
CA THR A 696 -16.77 -0.17 -8.32
C THR A 696 -15.65 -0.46 -7.32
N GLU A 697 -14.47 -0.92 -7.79
CA GLU A 697 -13.32 -1.18 -6.92
C GLU A 697 -12.42 0.04 -6.70
N LEU A 698 -12.29 0.89 -7.72
CA LEU A 698 -11.48 2.10 -7.71
C LEU A 698 -12.09 3.13 -6.75
N PHE A 699 -13.42 3.30 -6.75
CA PHE A 699 -14.13 4.14 -5.79
C PHE A 699 -14.27 3.53 -4.39
N ASP A 700 -14.11 2.22 -4.23
CA ASP A 700 -13.95 1.60 -2.92
C ASP A 700 -12.65 2.09 -2.26
N GLY A 701 -11.58 2.19 -3.05
CA GLY A 701 -10.26 2.65 -2.62
C GLY A 701 -9.51 1.67 -1.72
N THR A 702 -9.97 0.41 -1.66
CA THR A 702 -9.47 -0.66 -0.78
C THR A 702 -8.93 -1.89 -1.53
N SER A 703 -9.24 -2.02 -2.82
CA SER A 703 -8.85 -3.14 -3.68
C SER A 703 -7.79 -2.73 -4.70
N GLU A 704 -6.95 -3.67 -5.13
CA GLU A 704 -6.09 -3.51 -6.31
C GLU A 704 -6.66 -4.18 -7.58
N GLY A 705 -7.79 -4.90 -7.48
CA GLY A 705 -8.40 -5.67 -8.58
C GLY A 705 -8.86 -4.83 -9.76
N TRP A 706 -9.10 -3.52 -9.57
CA TRP A 706 -9.29 -2.56 -10.66
C TRP A 706 -8.15 -2.60 -11.69
N LYS A 707 -6.92 -2.94 -11.30
CA LYS A 707 -5.77 -3.12 -12.22
C LYS A 707 -5.98 -4.27 -13.21
N LEU A 708 -6.74 -5.30 -12.84
CA LEU A 708 -7.08 -6.42 -13.71
C LEU A 708 -8.23 -6.03 -14.65
N HIS A 709 -9.29 -5.42 -14.11
CA HIS A 709 -10.43 -4.92 -14.89
C HIS A 709 -10.00 -3.93 -15.97
N LEU A 710 -9.10 -2.98 -15.64
CA LEU A 710 -8.57 -1.98 -16.56
C LEU A 710 -7.65 -2.59 -17.65
N LYS A 711 -6.85 -3.61 -17.31
CA LYS A 711 -6.07 -4.39 -18.30
C LYS A 711 -6.98 -5.23 -19.21
N GLY A 712 -8.09 -5.75 -18.69
CA GLY A 712 -9.15 -6.38 -19.48
C GLY A 712 -9.75 -5.40 -20.48
N ALA A 713 -10.16 -4.22 -20.01
CA ALA A 713 -10.69 -3.14 -20.85
C ALA A 713 -9.70 -2.71 -21.94
N LYS A 714 -8.40 -2.55 -21.65
CA LYS A 714 -7.34 -2.32 -22.66
C LYS A 714 -7.40 -3.36 -23.78
N ARG A 715 -7.43 -4.65 -23.42
CA ARG A 715 -7.40 -5.74 -24.40
C ARG A 715 -8.68 -5.82 -25.22
N LEU A 716 -9.83 -5.54 -24.62
CA LEU A 716 -11.11 -5.44 -25.30
C LEU A 716 -11.14 -4.27 -26.30
N LEU A 717 -10.67 -3.07 -25.91
CA LEU A 717 -10.55 -1.90 -26.80
C LEU A 717 -9.67 -2.16 -28.03
N ILE A 718 -8.50 -2.77 -27.84
CA ILE A 718 -7.59 -3.16 -28.94
C ILE A 718 -8.26 -4.18 -29.87
N THR A 719 -9.16 -5.02 -29.35
CA THR A 719 -9.89 -6.03 -30.13
C THR A 719 -11.06 -5.42 -30.89
N LEU A 720 -11.88 -4.58 -30.24
CA LEU A 720 -12.99 -3.82 -30.83
C LEU A 720 -12.52 -2.95 -32.00
N ARG A 721 -11.43 -2.19 -31.80
CA ARG A 721 -10.85 -1.33 -32.85
C ARG A 721 -10.40 -2.11 -34.09
N LYS A 722 -9.99 -3.37 -33.95
CA LYS A 722 -9.67 -4.27 -35.08
C LYS A 722 -10.90 -4.87 -35.76
N GLN A 723 -12.07 -4.82 -35.13
CA GLN A 723 -13.31 -5.46 -35.60
C GLN A 723 -14.34 -4.49 -36.19
N GLN A 724 -14.39 -3.23 -35.74
CA GLN A 724 -15.39 -2.24 -36.18
C GLN A 724 -14.89 -1.27 -37.28
N GLY A 725 -13.58 -1.04 -37.40
CA GLY A 725 -13.04 -0.01 -38.31
C GLY A 725 -13.25 1.41 -37.78
N ASP A 726 -13.29 2.40 -38.67
CA ASP A 726 -13.41 3.83 -38.31
C ASP A 726 -14.85 4.28 -37.91
N MET A 727 -15.84 3.40 -37.99
CA MET A 727 -17.25 3.77 -37.84
C MET A 727 -17.70 3.75 -36.36
N MET A 728 -17.30 4.79 -35.62
CA MET A 728 -17.48 4.94 -34.17
C MET A 728 -18.91 5.34 -33.75
N THR A 729 -19.59 4.51 -32.94
CA THR A 729 -20.88 4.88 -32.31
C THR A 729 -20.70 5.86 -31.13
N GLY A 730 -21.77 6.58 -30.76
CA GLY A 730 -21.75 7.49 -29.61
C GLY A 730 -21.42 6.79 -28.28
N HIS A 731 -22.06 5.65 -28.00
CA HIS A 731 -21.75 4.87 -26.79
C HIS A 731 -20.30 4.37 -26.79
N TYR A 732 -19.74 3.97 -27.94
CA TYR A 732 -18.36 3.47 -27.98
C TYR A 732 -17.35 4.61 -27.75
N LYS A 733 -17.61 5.83 -28.27
CA LYS A 733 -16.82 7.03 -27.90
C LYS A 733 -16.90 7.33 -26.40
N PHE A 734 -18.06 7.20 -25.77
CA PHE A 734 -18.20 7.35 -24.31
C PHE A 734 -17.40 6.29 -23.54
N LEU A 735 -17.48 5.01 -23.90
CA LEU A 735 -16.68 3.94 -23.27
C LEU A 735 -15.17 4.17 -23.47
N LEU A 736 -14.75 4.71 -24.62
CA LEU A 736 -13.36 5.06 -24.92
C LEU A 736 -12.84 6.17 -23.99
N ARG A 737 -13.63 7.24 -23.79
CA ARG A 737 -13.33 8.34 -22.87
C ARG A 737 -13.28 7.85 -21.43
N LEU A 738 -14.26 7.06 -21.00
CA LEU A 738 -14.33 6.48 -19.66
C LEU A 738 -13.10 5.59 -19.36
N ALA A 739 -12.69 4.76 -20.31
CA ALA A 739 -11.50 3.92 -20.17
C ALA A 739 -10.21 4.75 -20.01
N ARG A 740 -10.07 5.87 -20.72
CA ARG A 740 -8.92 6.79 -20.58
C ARG A 740 -8.95 7.55 -19.27
N PHE A 741 -10.09 8.09 -18.89
CA PHE A 741 -10.28 8.78 -17.61
C PHE A 741 -9.89 7.87 -16.43
N LEU A 742 -10.37 6.62 -16.41
CA LEU A 742 -10.05 5.66 -15.34
C LEU A 742 -8.56 5.23 -15.34
N ASP A 743 -7.89 5.27 -16.49
CA ASP A 743 -6.45 4.98 -16.58
C ASP A 743 -5.59 6.15 -16.09
N SER A 744 -5.87 7.39 -16.53
CA SER A 744 -5.17 8.58 -16.02
C SER A 744 -5.44 8.83 -14.52
N ALA A 745 -6.66 8.54 -14.05
CA ALA A 745 -6.98 8.48 -12.62
C ALA A 745 -6.09 7.45 -11.88
N ALA A 746 -5.83 6.30 -12.49
CA ALA A 746 -4.91 5.31 -11.95
C ALA A 746 -3.43 5.73 -12.03
N THR A 747 -3.03 6.77 -12.80
CA THR A 747 -1.64 7.28 -12.80
C THR A 747 -1.39 8.35 -11.74
N THR A 748 -2.31 9.32 -11.53
CA THR A 748 -2.31 10.17 -10.30
C THR A 748 -2.10 9.25 -9.10
N SER A 749 -2.79 8.11 -9.19
CA SER A 749 -2.75 6.95 -8.33
C SER A 749 -1.36 6.35 -8.23
N THR A 750 -1.09 5.31 -9.00
CA THR A 750 0.09 4.46 -8.89
C THR A 750 1.43 5.20 -8.93
N CYS A 751 1.48 6.45 -9.42
CA CYS A 751 2.71 7.20 -9.69
C CYS A 751 3.63 6.43 -10.65
N ARG A 752 3.00 5.78 -11.63
CA ARG A 752 3.58 5.04 -12.76
C ARG A 752 2.93 5.54 -14.07
N PRO A 753 3.45 5.17 -15.25
CA PRO A 753 2.79 5.46 -16.53
C PRO A 753 1.36 4.88 -16.62
N PRO A 754 0.54 5.36 -17.58
CA PRO A 754 -0.74 4.75 -17.94
C PRO A 754 -0.62 3.27 -18.27
N LEU A 755 -1.67 2.48 -17.98
CA LEU A 755 -1.72 1.09 -18.42
C LEU A 755 -2.17 0.97 -19.87
N ILE A 756 -2.88 1.94 -20.46
CA ILE A 756 -3.43 1.92 -21.82
C ILE A 756 -2.59 2.82 -22.75
N GLY A 757 -2.10 2.26 -23.86
CA GLY A 757 -1.22 2.96 -24.80
C GLY A 757 0.23 3.05 -24.30
N GLU A 758 0.86 1.88 -24.09
CA GLU A 758 2.30 1.77 -23.79
C GLU A 758 3.16 2.19 -25.01
N GLU A 759 2.58 2.22 -26.21
CA GLU A 759 3.18 2.78 -27.42
C GLU A 759 2.63 4.19 -27.68
N GLU A 760 3.53 5.14 -27.91
CA GLU A 760 3.21 6.56 -28.17
C GLU A 760 2.29 6.73 -29.41
N ALA A 761 2.39 5.82 -30.38
CA ALA A 761 1.53 5.75 -31.55
C ALA A 761 0.08 5.26 -31.24
N GLU A 762 -0.11 4.41 -30.22
CA GLU A 762 -1.47 4.06 -29.77
C GLU A 762 -2.12 5.24 -29.06
N ALA A 763 -1.40 5.92 -28.17
CA ALA A 763 -1.87 7.12 -27.47
C ALA A 763 -2.23 8.24 -28.46
N ALA A 764 -1.29 8.65 -29.33
CA ALA A 764 -1.51 9.68 -30.33
C ALA A 764 -2.57 9.31 -31.40
N THR A 765 -2.99 8.04 -31.49
CA THR A 765 -4.15 7.68 -32.31
C THR A 765 -5.46 7.71 -31.53
N LEU A 766 -5.45 7.38 -30.24
CA LEU A 766 -6.64 7.54 -29.41
C LEU A 766 -6.99 9.01 -29.18
N ASP A 767 -5.98 9.86 -28.98
CA ASP A 767 -6.12 11.32 -28.91
C ASP A 767 -6.74 11.87 -30.21
N ARG A 768 -6.39 11.31 -31.38
CA ARG A 768 -7.03 11.64 -32.66
C ARG A 768 -8.49 11.15 -32.73
N MET A 769 -8.80 9.99 -32.15
CA MET A 769 -10.18 9.46 -32.06
C MET A 769 -11.06 10.25 -31.08
N THR A 770 -10.48 11.05 -30.18
CA THR A 770 -11.16 11.96 -29.25
C THR A 770 -10.82 13.44 -29.48
N ALA A 771 -10.23 13.80 -30.64
CA ALA A 771 -9.63 15.13 -30.86
C ALA A 771 -10.65 16.27 -31.00
N THR A 772 -11.89 15.98 -31.39
CA THR A 772 -12.97 16.98 -31.37
C THR A 772 -13.22 17.42 -29.93
N PRO A 773 -13.11 18.71 -29.57
CA PRO A 773 -13.54 19.22 -28.28
C PRO A 773 -15.06 19.07 -28.18
N ASP A 774 -15.49 17.98 -27.57
CA ASP A 774 -16.88 17.58 -27.49
C ASP A 774 -17.43 17.97 -26.12
N GLU A 775 -18.64 18.50 -26.07
CA GLU A 775 -19.32 18.73 -24.79
C GLU A 775 -19.45 17.44 -23.97
N GLU A 776 -19.43 16.25 -24.59
CA GLU A 776 -19.37 14.97 -23.88
C GLU A 776 -18.09 14.77 -23.04
N ASP A 777 -16.95 15.34 -23.43
CA ASP A 777 -15.70 15.22 -22.63
C ASP A 777 -15.88 15.87 -21.25
N SER A 778 -16.61 17.00 -21.21
CA SER A 778 -16.92 17.74 -19.99
C SER A 778 -17.65 16.90 -18.93
N ALA A 779 -18.43 15.91 -19.38
CA ALA A 779 -19.25 15.04 -18.57
C ALA A 779 -18.53 13.77 -18.08
N VAL A 780 -17.33 13.48 -18.58
CA VAL A 780 -16.48 12.36 -18.09
C VAL A 780 -15.33 12.88 -17.23
N TYR A 781 -14.61 13.91 -17.70
CA TYR A 781 -13.36 14.37 -17.06
C TYR A 781 -13.55 15.46 -15.99
N GLY A 782 -14.69 16.16 -15.98
CA GLY A 782 -14.97 17.29 -15.09
C GLY A 782 -14.19 18.57 -15.46
N ILE A 783 -12.89 18.47 -15.70
CA ILE A 783 -11.98 19.52 -16.16
C ILE A 783 -11.41 19.18 -17.56
N PRO A 784 -10.64 20.05 -18.24
CA PRO A 784 -10.03 19.72 -19.53
C PRO A 784 -9.18 18.44 -19.48
N LYS A 785 -9.43 17.49 -20.39
CA LYS A 785 -8.79 16.16 -20.46
C LYS A 785 -7.26 16.24 -20.61
N GLU A 786 -6.78 17.33 -21.20
CA GLU A 786 -5.37 17.62 -21.42
C GLU A 786 -4.57 17.68 -20.11
N LEU A 787 -5.21 18.09 -19.00
CA LEU A 787 -4.61 18.10 -17.66
C LEU A 787 -4.29 16.67 -17.17
N PHE A 788 -5.15 15.70 -17.46
CA PHE A 788 -4.89 14.29 -17.14
C PHE A 788 -3.72 13.75 -17.99
N HIS A 789 -3.67 14.09 -19.27
CA HIS A 789 -2.56 13.68 -20.15
C HIS A 789 -1.22 14.35 -19.73
N LEU A 790 -1.27 15.52 -19.08
CA LEU A 790 -0.09 16.14 -18.45
C LEU A 790 0.33 15.42 -17.17
N VAL A 791 -0.60 14.95 -16.33
CA VAL A 791 -0.29 14.06 -15.18
C VAL A 791 0.41 12.78 -15.66
N ASP A 792 -0.08 12.17 -16.74
CA ASP A 792 0.47 10.92 -17.28
C ASP A 792 1.94 11.05 -17.70
N ARG A 793 2.30 12.18 -18.35
CA ARG A 793 3.71 12.48 -18.69
C ARG A 793 4.54 12.76 -17.44
N VAL A 794 4.00 13.48 -16.45
CA VAL A 794 4.68 13.75 -15.17
C VAL A 794 4.96 12.45 -14.40
N ASN A 795 4.02 11.49 -14.37
CA ASN A 795 4.25 10.19 -13.74
C ASN A 795 5.16 9.26 -14.56
N THR A 796 5.20 9.42 -15.89
CA THR A 796 6.19 8.74 -16.74
C THR A 796 7.62 9.23 -16.45
N LEU A 797 7.81 10.55 -16.28
CA LEU A 797 9.07 11.12 -15.78
C LEU A 797 9.43 10.58 -14.38
N ALA A 798 8.44 10.31 -13.52
CA ALA A 798 8.69 9.79 -12.17
C ALA A 798 9.39 8.42 -12.15
N GLU A 799 9.15 7.55 -13.15
CA GLU A 799 9.84 6.26 -13.28
C GLU A 799 11.30 6.44 -13.74
N LEU A 800 11.53 7.34 -14.71
CA LEU A 800 12.85 7.71 -15.22
C LEU A 800 13.76 8.32 -14.14
N ARG A 801 13.22 8.82 -13.03
CA ARG A 801 13.99 9.32 -11.87
C ARG A 801 15.00 8.30 -11.33
N SER A 802 14.75 7.00 -11.53
CA SER A 802 15.66 5.92 -11.15
C SER A 802 16.96 5.86 -11.98
N THR A 803 16.99 6.45 -13.18
CA THR A 803 18.12 6.37 -14.14
C THR A 803 19.15 7.50 -13.99
N ARG A 804 18.90 8.49 -13.12
CA ARG A 804 19.73 9.71 -12.86
C ARG A 804 21.10 9.42 -12.20
N VAL A 805 21.91 8.54 -12.80
CA VAL A 805 23.12 7.96 -12.19
C VAL A 805 24.39 8.80 -12.36
N ASP A 806 24.45 9.69 -13.35
CA ASP A 806 25.61 10.50 -13.74
C ASP A 806 25.17 11.93 -14.18
N ARG A 807 26.02 12.68 -14.90
CA ARG A 807 25.71 14.05 -15.35
C ARG A 807 24.89 14.11 -16.65
N ALA A 808 25.10 13.20 -17.59
CA ALA A 808 24.36 13.16 -18.85
C ALA A 808 22.94 12.60 -18.61
N SER A 809 22.79 11.57 -17.78
CA SER A 809 21.47 11.09 -17.35
C SER A 809 20.71 12.09 -16.46
N GLU A 810 21.40 12.96 -15.71
CA GLU A 810 20.76 14.09 -15.01
C GLU A 810 20.33 15.19 -15.99
N ALA A 811 21.16 15.53 -16.99
CA ALA A 811 20.83 16.52 -18.01
C ALA A 811 19.59 16.07 -18.81
N ALA A 812 19.62 14.90 -19.43
CA ALA A 812 18.49 14.38 -20.21
C ALA A 812 17.18 14.26 -19.39
N PHE A 813 17.28 13.92 -18.10
CA PHE A 813 16.13 13.93 -17.19
C PHE A 813 15.58 15.36 -16.96
N ARG A 814 16.44 16.36 -16.83
CA ARG A 814 16.05 17.76 -16.67
C ARG A 814 15.56 18.39 -17.98
N ASP A 815 16.09 17.98 -19.11
CA ASP A 815 15.63 18.41 -20.43
C ASP A 815 14.20 17.91 -20.69
N HIS A 816 13.92 16.63 -20.41
CA HIS A 816 12.54 16.07 -20.47
C HIS A 816 11.61 16.72 -19.43
N ALA A 817 12.10 17.02 -18.22
CA ALA A 817 11.32 17.76 -17.22
C ALA A 817 10.97 19.18 -17.70
N LYS A 818 11.91 19.87 -18.35
CA LYS A 818 11.73 21.20 -18.95
C LYS A 818 10.76 21.17 -20.13
N GLU A 819 10.82 20.14 -20.97
CA GLU A 819 9.85 19.93 -22.07
C GLU A 819 8.41 19.72 -21.54
N ILE A 820 8.26 19.01 -20.42
CA ILE A 820 6.97 18.90 -19.71
C ILE A 820 6.54 20.26 -19.13
N GLU A 821 7.44 21.01 -18.47
CA GLU A 821 7.14 22.35 -17.94
C GLU A 821 6.75 23.35 -19.05
N GLU A 822 7.42 23.30 -20.20
CA GLU A 822 7.11 24.09 -21.41
C GLU A 822 5.74 23.74 -21.98
N ARG A 823 5.33 22.45 -22.01
CA ARG A 823 3.97 22.06 -22.42
C ARG A 823 2.90 22.48 -21.42
N ILE A 824 3.17 22.47 -20.10
CA ILE A 824 2.24 23.03 -19.10
C ILE A 824 2.12 24.55 -19.28
N ASN A 825 3.22 25.26 -19.52
CA ASN A 825 3.22 26.70 -19.79
C ASN A 825 2.47 27.06 -21.08
N HIS A 826 2.67 26.28 -22.15
CA HIS A 826 1.96 26.44 -23.42
C HIS A 826 0.46 26.22 -23.26
N TRP A 827 0.04 25.13 -22.61
CA TRP A 827 -1.37 24.88 -22.29
C TRP A 827 -1.99 26.00 -21.43
N SER A 828 -1.28 26.44 -20.38
CA SER A 828 -1.73 27.52 -19.50
C SER A 828 -1.81 28.87 -20.21
N TYR A 829 -0.99 29.10 -21.25
CA TYR A 829 -1.07 30.27 -22.11
C TYR A 829 -2.26 30.21 -23.09
N GLU A 830 -2.49 29.08 -23.76
CA GLU A 830 -3.61 28.92 -24.69
C GLU A 830 -4.96 28.95 -23.96
N TYR A 831 -5.10 28.16 -22.90
CA TYR A 831 -6.28 28.13 -22.02
C TYR A 831 -6.45 29.47 -21.27
N GLY A 832 -5.33 30.09 -20.88
CA GLY A 832 -5.30 31.37 -20.20
C GLY A 832 -5.47 32.60 -21.10
N GLY A 833 -5.49 32.43 -22.42
CA GLY A 833 -5.68 33.48 -23.43
C GLY A 833 -7.17 33.78 -23.69
N MET A 834 -7.56 33.84 -24.97
CA MET A 834 -8.94 34.14 -25.38
C MET A 834 -9.98 33.18 -24.77
N SER A 835 -9.61 31.94 -24.47
CA SER A 835 -10.51 30.98 -23.81
C SER A 835 -10.90 31.43 -22.39
N ARG A 836 -9.96 31.94 -21.59
CA ARG A 836 -10.20 32.40 -20.21
C ARG A 836 -11.30 33.47 -20.13
N ALA A 837 -11.31 34.41 -21.07
CA ALA A 837 -12.31 35.47 -21.17
C ALA A 837 -13.72 34.96 -21.58
N ALA A 838 -13.81 33.81 -22.26
CA ALA A 838 -15.07 33.16 -22.59
C ALA A 838 -15.62 32.30 -21.43
N TRP A 839 -14.75 31.74 -20.58
CA TRP A 839 -15.20 31.02 -19.38
C TRP A 839 -15.81 31.96 -18.33
N THR A 840 -15.28 33.17 -18.13
CA THR A 840 -15.77 34.16 -17.14
C THR A 840 -17.14 34.80 -17.45
N LEU A 841 -18.01 34.12 -18.22
CA LEU A 841 -19.34 34.58 -18.61
C LEU A 841 -20.48 33.99 -17.75
N THR A 842 -20.24 32.94 -16.96
CA THR A 842 -21.25 32.40 -16.01
C THR A 842 -20.62 31.86 -14.71
N PRO A 843 -21.32 31.94 -13.55
CA PRO A 843 -20.79 31.44 -12.27
C PRO A 843 -20.52 29.92 -12.22
N THR A 844 -21.14 29.14 -13.11
CA THR A 844 -20.85 27.69 -13.24
C THR A 844 -19.55 27.43 -14.00
N ASN A 845 -19.17 28.34 -14.90
CA ASN A 845 -17.91 28.27 -15.63
C ASN A 845 -16.74 28.79 -14.78
N ASP A 846 -16.99 29.72 -13.85
CA ASP A 846 -16.00 30.13 -12.85
C ASP A 846 -15.55 28.97 -11.95
N ASP A 847 -16.48 28.11 -11.47
CA ASP A 847 -16.09 26.90 -10.73
C ASP A 847 -15.16 25.99 -11.59
N VAL A 848 -15.45 25.82 -12.89
CA VAL A 848 -14.64 25.02 -13.84
C VAL A 848 -13.25 25.62 -14.02
N LEU A 849 -13.15 26.95 -14.18
CA LEU A 849 -11.89 27.67 -14.32
C LEU A 849 -11.02 27.48 -13.07
N HIS A 850 -11.60 27.65 -11.87
CA HIS A 850 -10.88 27.46 -10.62
C HIS A 850 -10.49 25.99 -10.39
N ALA A 851 -11.34 25.01 -10.70
CA ALA A 851 -10.99 23.59 -10.61
C ALA A 851 -9.82 23.24 -11.55
N SER A 852 -9.86 23.74 -12.79
CA SER A 852 -8.80 23.54 -13.77
C SER A 852 -7.47 24.17 -13.34
N MET A 853 -7.51 25.37 -12.74
CA MET A 853 -6.33 26.05 -12.20
C MET A 853 -5.76 25.35 -10.95
N ALA A 854 -6.61 24.87 -10.04
CA ALA A 854 -6.18 24.07 -8.88
C ALA A 854 -5.46 22.79 -9.35
N PHE A 855 -5.97 22.15 -10.39
CA PHE A 855 -5.36 20.95 -10.98
C PHE A 855 -4.07 21.27 -11.75
N GLU A 856 -3.98 22.41 -12.45
CA GLU A 856 -2.71 22.88 -13.06
C GLU A 856 -1.62 23.09 -12.00
N TYR A 857 -1.94 23.78 -10.89
CA TYR A 857 -0.99 23.95 -9.78
C TYR A 857 -0.62 22.62 -9.11
N ALA A 858 -1.56 21.67 -9.00
CA ALA A 858 -1.28 20.32 -8.51
C ALA A 858 -0.30 19.56 -9.42
N ILE A 859 -0.44 19.67 -10.75
CA ILE A 859 0.51 19.11 -11.73
C ILE A 859 1.89 19.76 -11.59
N ARG A 860 1.98 21.08 -11.48
CA ARG A 860 3.25 21.81 -11.30
C ARG A 860 3.96 21.40 -10.01
N LEU A 861 3.22 21.33 -8.90
CA LEU A 861 3.71 20.84 -7.60
C LEU A 861 4.18 19.38 -7.69
N ARG A 862 3.45 18.53 -8.44
CA ARG A 862 3.82 17.12 -8.66
C ARG A 862 5.12 17.00 -9.46
N LEU A 863 5.27 17.74 -10.55
CA LEU A 863 6.50 17.83 -11.33
C LEU A 863 7.67 18.29 -10.45
N TYR A 864 7.46 19.32 -9.62
CA TYR A 864 8.46 19.83 -8.69
C TYR A 864 8.92 18.77 -7.66
N GLN A 865 7.98 18.02 -7.07
CA GLN A 865 8.27 16.89 -6.17
C GLN A 865 9.06 15.75 -6.84
N ILE A 866 8.93 15.60 -8.17
CA ILE A 866 9.63 14.59 -8.96
C ILE A 866 11.05 15.04 -9.30
N VAL A 867 11.25 16.30 -9.67
CA VAL A 867 12.53 16.86 -10.12
C VAL A 867 13.44 17.25 -8.95
N GLU A 868 12.96 18.07 -8.02
CA GLU A 868 13.73 18.68 -6.91
C GLU A 868 13.37 18.08 -5.55
N GLY A 869 12.08 17.85 -5.26
CA GLY A 869 11.65 17.03 -4.14
C GLY A 869 10.56 17.56 -3.21
N TYR A 870 10.41 16.87 -2.08
CA TYR A 870 9.40 17.12 -1.05
C TYR A 870 9.92 18.06 0.06
N GLU A 871 10.66 19.11 -0.32
CA GLU A 871 11.15 20.13 0.63
C GLU A 871 10.05 21.17 0.85
N LEU A 872 9.59 21.33 2.10
CA LEU A 872 8.40 22.15 2.39
C LEU A 872 8.71 23.65 2.52
N THR A 873 9.98 23.99 2.73
CA THR A 873 10.48 25.36 2.92
C THR A 873 10.81 26.08 1.61
N ASP A 874 10.61 25.42 0.46
CA ASP A 874 10.87 26.02 -0.85
C ASP A 874 9.75 27.01 -1.22
N PRO A 875 10.08 28.28 -1.59
CA PRO A 875 9.07 29.26 -1.99
C PRO A 875 8.16 28.81 -3.14
N LYS A 876 8.63 27.96 -4.07
CA LYS A 876 7.78 27.41 -5.14
C LYS A 876 6.74 26.43 -4.59
N VAL A 877 7.08 25.63 -3.57
CA VAL A 877 6.13 24.73 -2.92
C VAL A 877 5.07 25.53 -2.16
N GLY A 878 5.46 26.62 -1.50
CA GLY A 878 4.52 27.61 -0.96
C GLY A 878 3.57 28.13 -2.04
N GLN A 879 4.11 28.75 -3.10
CA GLN A 879 3.35 29.33 -4.21
C GLN A 879 2.35 28.36 -4.85
N TYR A 880 2.72 27.09 -5.07
CA TYR A 880 1.80 26.11 -5.63
C TYR A 880 0.72 25.65 -4.63
N VAL A 881 1.04 25.53 -3.33
CA VAL A 881 0.03 25.21 -2.32
C VAL A 881 -0.94 26.37 -2.12
N ASP A 882 -0.44 27.60 -1.98
CA ASP A 882 -1.25 28.82 -1.91
C ASP A 882 -2.16 28.91 -3.16
N GLY A 883 -1.59 28.71 -4.36
CA GLY A 883 -2.33 28.72 -5.63
C GLY A 883 -3.42 27.65 -5.77
N ILE A 884 -3.23 26.44 -5.21
CA ILE A 884 -4.30 25.43 -5.13
C ILE A 884 -5.43 25.93 -4.23
N LEU A 885 -5.10 26.40 -3.02
CA LEU A 885 -6.10 26.77 -2.01
C LEU A 885 -6.85 28.06 -2.37
N ASP A 886 -6.20 29.02 -3.02
CA ASP A 886 -6.83 30.22 -3.59
C ASP A 886 -7.83 29.90 -4.70
N CYS A 887 -7.68 28.76 -5.38
CA CYS A 887 -8.65 28.29 -6.37
C CYS A 887 -9.77 27.50 -5.68
N VAL A 888 -9.42 26.54 -4.80
CA VAL A 888 -10.39 25.71 -4.07
C VAL A 888 -11.37 26.53 -3.23
N GLN A 889 -10.93 27.61 -2.58
CA GLN A 889 -11.79 28.50 -1.79
C GLN A 889 -12.78 29.31 -2.64
N LYS A 890 -12.56 29.46 -3.95
CA LYS A 890 -13.47 30.14 -4.87
C LYS A 890 -14.52 29.18 -5.47
N ILE A 891 -14.32 27.87 -5.33
CA ILE A 891 -15.27 26.85 -5.79
C ILE A 891 -16.32 26.62 -4.70
N ARG A 892 -17.58 26.86 -5.06
CA ARG A 892 -18.70 26.83 -4.13
C ARG A 892 -18.92 25.44 -3.52
N TYR A 893 -19.29 25.38 -2.24
CA TYR A 893 -19.65 24.13 -1.57
C TYR A 893 -20.84 23.45 -2.29
N GLY A 894 -20.70 22.17 -2.62
CA GLY A 894 -21.69 21.42 -3.38
C GLY A 894 -21.66 21.62 -4.90
N SER A 895 -20.59 22.20 -5.45
CA SER A 895 -20.35 22.26 -6.89
C SER A 895 -20.24 20.84 -7.50
N PRO A 896 -20.68 20.57 -8.75
CA PRO A 896 -20.48 19.25 -9.39
C PRO A 896 -19.00 18.93 -9.70
N LEU A 897 -18.06 19.78 -9.29
CA LEU A 897 -16.62 19.63 -9.44
C LEU A 897 -15.90 19.17 -8.17
N GLU A 898 -16.61 18.99 -7.05
CA GLU A 898 -16.02 18.59 -5.75
C GLU A 898 -15.13 17.36 -5.87
N SER A 899 -15.58 16.33 -6.60
CA SER A 899 -14.81 15.11 -6.89
C SER A 899 -13.46 15.39 -7.59
N CYS A 900 -13.40 16.39 -8.48
CA CYS A 900 -12.19 16.77 -9.22
C CYS A 900 -11.15 17.52 -8.35
N LEU A 901 -11.48 17.83 -7.09
CA LEU A 901 -10.59 18.53 -6.17
C LEU A 901 -9.75 17.57 -5.31
N LEU A 902 -9.98 16.26 -5.37
CA LEU A 902 -9.29 15.31 -4.50
C LEU A 902 -7.79 15.24 -4.78
N PHE A 903 -7.36 15.10 -6.04
CA PHE A 903 -5.93 15.18 -6.38
C PHE A 903 -5.29 16.53 -5.97
N PRO A 904 -5.86 17.72 -6.29
CA PRO A 904 -5.39 18.99 -5.76
C PRO A 904 -5.28 19.05 -4.22
N LEU A 905 -6.31 18.60 -3.49
CA LEU A 905 -6.34 18.63 -2.02
C LEU A 905 -5.31 17.68 -1.40
N VAL A 906 -5.08 16.50 -1.99
CA VAL A 906 -4.03 15.57 -1.55
C VAL A 906 -2.64 16.10 -1.89
N MET A 907 -2.46 16.76 -3.03
CA MET A 907 -1.20 17.42 -3.40
C MET A 907 -0.88 18.60 -2.48
N ALA A 908 -1.88 19.42 -2.12
CA ALA A 908 -1.76 20.50 -1.15
C ALA A 908 -1.52 19.97 0.28
N GLY A 909 -2.34 19.02 0.76
CA GLY A 909 -2.21 18.43 2.09
C GLY A 909 -0.89 17.68 2.27
N GLY A 910 -0.45 17.00 1.21
CA GLY A 910 0.86 16.38 1.06
C GLY A 910 2.04 17.36 1.01
N SER A 911 1.81 18.68 1.03
CA SER A 911 2.85 19.72 0.84
C SER A 911 2.71 20.94 1.76
N CYS A 912 1.59 21.11 2.47
CA CYS A 912 1.39 22.23 3.37
C CYS A 912 2.18 22.10 4.68
N TRP A 913 2.52 23.25 5.26
CA TRP A 913 3.18 23.38 6.56
C TRP A 913 2.41 24.29 7.52
N LYS A 914 1.80 25.38 7.02
CA LYS A 914 0.95 26.29 7.80
C LYS A 914 -0.32 25.59 8.35
N LEU A 915 -0.80 26.01 9.52
CA LEU A 915 -2.04 25.48 10.13
C LEU A 915 -3.31 25.89 9.35
N GLU A 916 -3.37 27.15 8.88
CA GLU A 916 -4.47 27.68 8.05
C GLU A 916 -4.79 26.79 6.84
N HIS A 917 -3.75 26.28 6.16
CA HIS A 917 -3.90 25.36 5.03
C HIS A 917 -4.52 24.04 5.45
N ARG A 918 -4.12 23.47 6.60
CA ARG A 918 -4.68 22.21 7.10
C ARG A 918 -6.18 22.33 7.35
N VAL A 919 -6.63 23.45 7.92
CA VAL A 919 -8.06 23.71 8.18
C VAL A 919 -8.85 23.77 6.88
N ILE A 920 -8.40 24.55 5.88
CA ILE A 920 -9.06 24.67 4.57
C ILE A 920 -9.15 23.29 3.88
N ILE A 921 -8.06 22.51 3.92
CA ILE A 921 -7.99 21.20 3.27
C ILE A 921 -8.89 20.18 3.99
N GLN A 922 -8.90 20.16 5.32
CA GLN A 922 -9.69 19.21 6.10
C GLN A 922 -11.19 19.49 5.96
N ASP A 923 -11.61 20.76 6.00
CA ASP A 923 -13.00 21.17 5.76
C ASP A 923 -13.46 20.75 4.35
N ARG A 924 -12.68 21.06 3.31
CA ARG A 924 -13.07 20.73 1.94
C ARG A 924 -13.17 19.22 1.71
N LEU A 925 -12.28 18.42 2.29
CA LEU A 925 -12.34 16.96 2.27
C LEU A 925 -13.56 16.42 3.06
N LEU A 926 -13.91 17.05 4.19
CA LEU A 926 -15.12 16.71 4.97
C LEU A 926 -16.42 17.02 4.22
N VAL A 927 -16.49 18.13 3.48
CA VAL A 927 -17.65 18.42 2.62
C VAL A 927 -17.71 17.43 1.45
N MET A 928 -16.59 17.14 0.80
CA MET A 928 -16.53 16.18 -0.30
C MET A 928 -16.95 14.76 0.13
N GLU A 929 -16.57 14.31 1.34
CA GLU A 929 -17.04 13.03 1.90
C GLU A 929 -18.58 13.03 2.05
N ARG A 930 -19.17 14.14 2.51
CA ARG A 930 -20.63 14.26 2.69
C ARG A 930 -21.41 14.39 1.38
N THR A 931 -20.85 15.04 0.35
CA THR A 931 -21.55 15.28 -0.93
C THR A 931 -21.32 14.20 -1.97
N CYS A 932 -20.14 13.57 -1.99
CA CYS A 932 -19.75 12.59 -3.02
C CYS A 932 -19.72 11.13 -2.50
N GLY A 933 -19.73 10.89 -1.19
CA GLY A 933 -20.06 9.61 -0.54
C GLY A 933 -19.14 8.40 -0.73
N PHE A 934 -18.24 8.40 -1.73
CA PHE A 934 -17.41 7.25 -2.09
C PHE A 934 -16.23 7.00 -1.14
N GLY A 935 -15.79 5.74 -1.05
CA GLY A 935 -14.77 5.27 -0.10
C GLY A 935 -13.36 5.84 -0.31
N TYR A 936 -12.96 6.06 -1.57
CA TYR A 936 -11.65 6.61 -1.91
C TYR A 936 -11.38 8.00 -1.30
N ILE A 937 -12.42 8.83 -1.13
CA ILE A 937 -12.33 10.18 -0.55
C ILE A 937 -11.98 10.11 0.94
N TYR A 938 -12.63 9.21 1.70
CA TYR A 938 -12.31 8.97 3.11
C TYR A 938 -10.86 8.49 3.28
N ASN A 939 -10.45 7.51 2.44
CA ASN A 939 -9.09 6.98 2.46
C ASN A 939 -8.05 8.06 2.07
N ALA A 940 -8.40 9.01 1.21
CA ALA A 940 -7.56 10.15 0.87
C ALA A 940 -7.41 11.18 2.00
N ARG A 941 -8.46 11.40 2.81
CA ARG A 941 -8.34 12.24 4.02
C ARG A 941 -7.43 11.56 5.05
N ASP A 942 -7.64 10.27 5.33
CA ASP A 942 -6.77 9.48 6.23
C ASP A 942 -5.29 9.55 5.78
N LEU A 943 -5.00 9.48 4.47
CA LEU A 943 -3.65 9.71 3.96
C LEU A 943 -3.09 11.10 4.34
N VAL A 944 -3.86 12.16 4.16
CA VAL A 944 -3.44 13.54 4.48
C VAL A 944 -3.27 13.71 6.00
N GLU A 945 -4.17 13.18 6.80
CA GLU A 945 -4.12 13.22 8.26
C GLU A 945 -2.91 12.43 8.82
N ARG A 946 -2.58 11.28 8.23
CA ARG A 946 -1.33 10.53 8.51
C ARG A 946 -0.07 11.29 8.11
N VAL A 947 -0.08 12.03 7.00
CA VAL A 947 1.06 12.88 6.57
C VAL A 947 1.28 14.00 7.57
N TRP A 948 0.21 14.65 8.04
CA TRP A 948 0.28 15.71 9.06
C TRP A 948 0.78 15.17 10.40
N SER A 949 0.14 14.13 10.94
CA SER A 949 0.53 13.52 12.22
C SER A 949 2.00 13.10 12.26
N ARG A 950 2.52 12.54 11.16
CA ARG A 950 3.94 12.16 11.05
C ARG A 950 4.89 13.34 10.84
N ARG A 951 4.43 14.48 10.31
CA ARG A 951 5.24 15.71 10.23
C ARG A 951 5.40 16.32 11.62
N ASP A 952 4.32 16.36 12.37
CA ASP A 952 4.31 16.90 13.73
C ASP A 952 5.20 16.04 14.67
N GLN A 953 5.16 14.71 14.51
CA GLN A 953 6.09 13.77 15.17
C GLN A 953 7.55 13.88 14.69
N ALA A 954 7.80 14.45 13.51
CA ALA A 954 9.13 14.59 12.91
C ALA A 954 9.70 16.02 13.03
N GLU A 955 8.98 16.94 13.67
CA GLU A 955 9.40 18.33 13.82
C GLU A 955 10.75 18.42 14.55
N GLY A 956 11.63 19.34 14.11
CA GLY A 956 13.02 19.44 14.58
C GLY A 956 13.97 18.30 14.16
N THR A 957 13.47 17.13 13.74
CA THR A 957 14.33 15.98 13.36
C THR A 957 14.95 16.09 11.96
N GLY A 958 14.32 16.86 11.07
CA GLY A 958 14.70 16.98 9.66
C GLY A 958 14.26 15.80 8.76
N ALA A 959 13.51 14.83 9.28
CA ALA A 959 13.05 13.68 8.50
C ALA A 959 11.90 14.04 7.53
N ILE A 960 12.08 13.76 6.23
CA ILE A 960 11.12 14.17 5.19
C ILE A 960 9.95 13.17 5.08
N VAL A 961 8.75 13.62 5.46
CA VAL A 961 7.49 12.86 5.32
C VAL A 961 6.92 12.97 3.91
N ASN A 962 7.09 11.90 3.14
CA ASN A 962 6.65 11.76 1.75
C ASN A 962 5.27 11.06 1.67
N TRP A 963 4.24 11.79 1.26
CA TRP A 963 2.86 11.30 1.11
C TRP A 963 2.74 10.10 0.17
N ALA A 964 3.45 10.12 -0.96
CA ALA A 964 3.40 9.06 -1.96
C ALA A 964 4.03 7.77 -1.43
N ARG A 965 4.99 7.86 -0.50
CA ARG A 965 5.54 6.68 0.20
C ARG A 965 4.50 6.07 1.15
N ILE A 966 3.83 6.88 1.98
CA ILE A 966 2.82 6.38 2.93
C ILE A 966 1.74 5.62 2.17
N ARG A 967 1.13 6.26 1.16
CA ARG A 967 0.06 5.62 0.38
C ARG A 967 0.52 4.36 -0.37
N TYR A 968 1.73 4.36 -0.96
CA TYR A 968 2.23 3.18 -1.71
C TYR A 968 2.51 1.95 -0.82
N TYR A 969 2.91 2.12 0.44
CA TYR A 969 3.28 1.00 1.32
C TYR A 969 2.24 0.65 2.39
N GLU A 970 1.28 1.54 2.66
CA GLU A 970 0.38 1.43 3.82
C GLU A 970 -1.10 1.56 3.44
N MET A 971 -1.43 1.97 2.21
CA MET A 971 -2.79 2.23 1.74
C MET A 971 -2.97 1.68 0.32
N ASN A 972 -2.77 0.36 0.19
CA ASN A 972 -2.91 -0.37 -1.06
C ASN A 972 -4.32 -0.18 -1.64
N GLY A 973 -4.42 -0.02 -2.96
CA GLY A 973 -5.70 0.24 -3.64
C GLY A 973 -6.21 1.69 -3.61
N LEU A 974 -5.69 2.58 -2.75
CA LEU A 974 -6.12 3.98 -2.70
C LEU A 974 -5.82 4.74 -3.99
N VAL A 975 -6.86 5.33 -4.59
CA VAL A 975 -6.79 6.29 -5.68
C VAL A 975 -7.23 7.68 -5.21
N VAL A 976 -6.41 8.67 -5.49
CA VAL A 976 -6.49 10.11 -5.21
C VAL A 976 -6.51 10.86 -6.55
N PHE A 977 -7.69 10.91 -7.17
CA PHE A 977 -8.01 11.66 -8.39
C PHE A 977 -9.15 12.61 -8.05
#